data_AF-A0A9E3F2Z8-F1
#
_entry.id   AF-A0A9E3F2Z8-F1
#
_cell.length_a   1.000
_cell.length_b   1.000
_cell.length_c   1.000
_cell.angle_alpha   90.00
_cell.angle_beta   90.00
_cell.angle_gamma   90.00
#
_symmetry.space_group_name_H-M   'P 1'
#
loop_
_entity.id
_entity.type
_entity.pdbx_description
1 polymer ?
#
loop_
_entity_poly.entity_id
_entity_poly.type
_entity_poly.pdbx_seq_one_letter_code
_entity_poly.pdbx_strand_id
1 'polypeptide(L)'
;MPYHPNIGQEIVRGSICRDHWQVTVSILCGDRVPLNQPSPLVVSVDWRRRPDEGTTPDQPGGSTGVRLRFRKLSERGTGEIRFRTAAGALEDHWDFPGDAAEQVLTLVGTAATVGTEADVMLDVIVEDRDPVAFPMSVGAPGSEVRITAENGTDAPPAAIPLEQPTRLRAVPTPAAAGTFRWATLTPGVEIRGERTATGEVVGHLPAPPVYVRPARVYALYAPPGQERRAYVAAHDVELGSQEQAFAQFHHLDEAHLRDPAFRARLEALRPPEVQAYVDRATEEHAPDSVTGYLTRLLAFANEQEPLRAASEGERESITFIMGQDPQGSGNAFYRGAEAFYRLYPAGTLVPARDLTTRAGGPVLRDVRDYLAAHPPANGRPWGEVNVVVHANEEGGMSVPARPLTQEEAQNADAHHANPISLEEAVAADEFTALPDGVVDARTVLQIRGCALGRNPDMLHVLSVAFGGDEPRRPVVRAPRHLQAYSFGPAGWSPLGTPPPARAENYFIEFWLEGFPTRHRPSNAVLADRFRADFPGVAVNWAQGLAHPGTPSGDTLTSETRPREYSFSFSTQYFPIPANDAQLATLLRAADPQFAQAQNVHETERGAPDADGRMRIDFEWTLNGAGRTGFIDVGPAPPANDTQRIALIEATPEVAADMNRMGHAVSDYDWTFQVGDTPAANGRRLFTLQAEGSHTVLRVERELREPDPDHPGQTRRMHPAVTDLTHFGEEVPVRPPAQPPGQNVTFP
;
A
#
# COMPACT_ATOMS: atom_id res chain seq x y z
N MET A 1 -15.52 -23.94 62.09
CA MET A 1 -14.24 -24.54 61.69
C MET A 1 -14.36 -25.75 60.75
N PRO A 2 -14.59 -25.61 59.41
CA PRO A 2 -13.87 -26.37 58.38
C PRO A 2 -12.72 -25.47 57.98
N TYR A 3 -11.85 -25.32 58.95
CA TYR A 3 -10.78 -24.37 58.99
C TYR A 3 -9.88 -24.99 60.03
N HIS A 4 -8.78 -25.60 59.60
CA HIS A 4 -7.60 -25.59 60.45
C HIS A 4 -6.87 -24.33 60.01
N PRO A 5 -6.99 -23.20 60.76
CA PRO A 5 -6.42 -21.93 60.34
C PRO A 5 -4.98 -22.08 59.94
N ASN A 6 -4.24 -22.82 60.75
CA ASN A 6 -2.82 -22.93 60.64
C ASN A 6 -2.50 -24.33 61.12
N ILE A 7 -1.94 -25.18 60.26
CA ILE A 7 -1.08 -26.27 60.76
C ILE A 7 0.20 -25.59 61.24
N GLY A 8 0.08 -24.89 62.37
CA GLY A 8 1.15 -24.15 63.01
C GLY A 8 2.08 -25.14 63.67
N GLN A 9 3.03 -25.71 62.94
CA GLN A 9 4.13 -26.44 63.55
C GLN A 9 5.29 -25.48 63.77
N GLU A 10 5.73 -25.38 65.02
CA GLU A 10 6.97 -24.69 65.37
C GLU A 10 8.14 -25.59 64.97
N ILE A 11 8.96 -25.12 64.05
CA ILE A 11 10.14 -25.81 63.56
C ILE A 11 11.38 -25.13 64.11
N VAL A 12 12.28 -25.93 64.65
CA VAL A 12 13.58 -25.48 65.12
C VAL A 12 14.64 -26.01 64.17
N ARG A 13 15.35 -25.12 63.48
CA ARG A 13 16.45 -25.47 62.57
C ARG A 13 17.80 -25.07 63.20
N GLY A 14 18.83 -25.90 63.03
CA GLY A 14 20.21 -25.64 63.46
C GLY A 14 20.62 -26.29 64.79
N SER A 15 21.88 -26.73 64.89
CA SER A 15 22.43 -27.39 66.09
C SER A 15 23.09 -26.43 67.10
N ILE A 16 23.42 -25.19 66.69
CA ILE A 16 24.20 -24.23 67.50
C ILE A 16 23.52 -22.86 67.61
N CYS A 17 22.84 -22.37 66.56
CA CYS A 17 21.90 -21.25 66.60
C CYS A 17 20.52 -21.80 66.19
N ARG A 18 19.54 -21.77 67.11
CA ARG A 18 18.21 -22.35 66.88
C ARG A 18 17.31 -21.28 66.28
N ASP A 19 17.16 -21.28 64.96
CA ASP A 19 16.14 -20.44 64.32
C ASP A 19 14.77 -21.07 64.52
N HIS A 20 13.87 -20.32 65.16
CA HIS A 20 12.48 -20.73 65.36
C HIS A 20 11.63 -20.23 64.20
N TRP A 21 11.14 -21.16 63.39
CA TRP A 21 10.24 -20.92 62.28
C TRP A 21 8.85 -21.41 62.63
N GLN A 22 7.84 -20.65 62.23
CA GLN A 22 6.45 -21.05 62.25
C GLN A 22 5.98 -21.19 60.82
N VAL A 23 5.65 -22.41 60.41
CA VAL A 23 4.95 -22.63 59.14
C VAL A 23 3.45 -22.59 59.41
N THR A 24 2.71 -21.97 58.49
CA THR A 24 1.26 -22.01 58.43
C THR A 24 0.87 -22.58 57.09
N VAL A 25 0.39 -23.82 57.09
CA VAL A 25 -0.21 -24.43 55.88
C VAL A 25 -1.72 -24.24 55.96
N SER A 26 -2.26 -23.51 54.98
CA SER A 26 -3.69 -23.33 54.73
C SER A 26 -4.11 -24.19 53.55
N ILE A 27 -5.10 -25.06 53.76
CA ILE A 27 -5.64 -25.96 52.74
C ILE A 27 -7.10 -25.63 52.51
N LEU A 28 -7.46 -25.58 51.24
CA LEU A 28 -8.75 -25.12 50.78
C LEU A 28 -9.22 -26.04 49.65
N CYS A 29 -9.97 -27.08 50.02
CA CYS A 29 -10.54 -28.07 49.11
C CYS A 29 -11.88 -28.58 49.64
N GLY A 30 -12.63 -29.27 48.78
CA GLY A 30 -13.80 -30.01 49.24
C GLY A 30 -13.41 -31.27 50.01
N ASP A 31 -14.24 -31.69 50.98
CA ASP A 31 -14.06 -32.94 51.73
C ASP A 31 -14.43 -34.19 50.92
N ARG A 32 -15.03 -33.96 49.74
CA ARG A 32 -15.39 -35.01 48.80
C ARG A 32 -14.92 -34.65 47.38
N VAL A 33 -14.04 -35.47 46.83
CA VAL A 33 -13.53 -35.33 45.46
C VAL A 33 -14.42 -36.15 44.51
N PRO A 34 -14.91 -35.58 43.40
CA PRO A 34 -15.73 -36.36 42.47
C PRO A 34 -14.91 -37.45 41.77
N LEU A 35 -15.54 -38.60 41.53
CA LEU A 35 -14.90 -39.72 40.84
C LEU A 35 -14.59 -39.35 39.39
N ASN A 36 -13.33 -39.51 38.99
CA ASN A 36 -12.79 -39.25 37.65
C ASN A 36 -12.94 -37.80 37.15
N GLN A 37 -13.23 -36.83 38.02
CA GLN A 37 -13.30 -35.41 37.65
C GLN A 37 -12.25 -34.60 38.42
N PRO A 38 -11.67 -33.55 37.79
CA PRO A 38 -10.75 -32.67 38.47
C PRO A 38 -11.47 -31.86 39.54
N SER A 39 -10.88 -31.77 40.74
CA SER A 39 -11.31 -30.90 41.82
C SER A 39 -10.14 -30.02 42.25
N PRO A 40 -10.32 -28.69 42.35
CA PRO A 40 -9.24 -27.81 42.79
C PRO A 40 -8.93 -28.01 44.28
N LEU A 41 -7.66 -27.87 44.62
CA LEU A 41 -7.13 -27.78 45.97
C LEU A 41 -6.22 -26.57 46.02
N VAL A 42 -6.62 -25.52 46.73
CA VAL A 42 -5.76 -24.34 46.94
C VAL A 42 -4.97 -24.54 48.23
N VAL A 43 -3.67 -24.35 48.15
CA VAL A 43 -2.74 -24.52 49.27
C VAL A 43 -1.90 -23.26 49.40
N SER A 44 -1.90 -22.66 50.58
CA SER A 44 -1.00 -21.57 50.93
C SER A 44 -0.05 -22.03 52.03
N VAL A 45 1.22 -21.74 51.87
CA VAL A 45 2.30 -22.09 52.80
C VAL A 45 3.00 -20.79 53.20
N ASP A 46 2.73 -20.32 54.41
CA ASP A 46 3.31 -19.10 54.96
C ASP A 46 4.36 -19.45 56.02
N TRP A 47 5.62 -19.16 55.72
CA TRP A 47 6.75 -19.33 56.64
C TRP A 47 7.07 -18.01 57.32
N ARG A 48 6.95 -17.97 58.65
CA ARG A 48 7.29 -16.80 59.46
C ARG A 48 8.39 -17.14 60.45
N ARG A 49 9.45 -16.34 60.48
CA ARG A 49 10.43 -16.39 61.57
C ARG A 49 9.82 -15.79 62.83
N ARG A 50 10.02 -16.41 64.00
CA ARG A 50 9.48 -15.87 65.27
C ARG A 50 10.18 -14.53 65.59
N PRO A 51 9.47 -13.49 66.07
CA PRO A 51 10.00 -12.12 66.11
C PRO A 51 11.08 -11.82 67.16
N ASP A 52 11.53 -12.80 67.95
CA ASP A 52 12.41 -12.55 69.11
C ASP A 52 13.88 -12.27 68.73
N GLU A 53 14.26 -12.41 67.44
CA GLU A 53 15.60 -12.10 66.93
C GLU A 53 15.51 -11.11 65.75
N GLY A 54 15.68 -9.81 66.03
CA GLY A 54 15.45 -8.68 65.12
C GLY A 54 16.35 -8.59 63.88
N THR A 55 16.23 -9.55 62.96
CA THR A 55 16.83 -9.51 61.61
C THR A 55 15.80 -9.82 60.53
N THR A 56 15.97 -9.19 59.37
CA THR A 56 15.10 -9.22 58.19
C THR A 56 14.81 -10.64 57.67
N PRO A 57 13.67 -10.83 56.98
CA PRO A 57 13.14 -12.15 56.62
C PRO A 57 13.79 -12.70 55.35
N ASP A 58 14.93 -13.36 55.47
CA ASP A 58 15.38 -14.27 54.40
C ASP A 58 14.65 -15.60 54.57
N GLN A 59 13.84 -15.99 53.57
CA GLN A 59 13.23 -17.33 53.52
C GLN A 59 14.33 -18.40 53.70
N PRO A 60 14.04 -19.53 54.37
CA PRO A 60 15.02 -20.59 54.52
C PRO A 60 15.48 -21.08 53.13
N GLY A 61 16.76 -20.89 52.81
CA GLY A 61 17.34 -21.38 51.56
C GLY A 61 17.35 -22.91 51.51
N GLY A 62 16.32 -23.51 50.93
CA GLY A 62 16.14 -24.95 50.78
C GLY A 62 14.66 -25.33 50.73
N SER A 63 14.31 -26.44 50.08
CA SER A 63 12.93 -26.95 49.94
C SER A 63 12.11 -26.73 51.21
N THR A 64 10.89 -26.18 51.08
CA THR A 64 10.00 -25.87 52.21
C THR A 64 9.68 -27.10 53.07
N GLY A 65 9.96 -28.32 52.59
CA GLY A 65 9.73 -29.54 53.35
C GLY A 65 8.24 -29.81 53.58
N VAL A 66 7.34 -29.06 52.91
CA VAL A 66 5.90 -29.33 52.94
C VAL A 66 5.58 -30.35 51.85
N ARG A 67 5.08 -31.50 52.29
CA ARG A 67 4.59 -32.58 51.44
C ARG A 67 3.14 -32.85 51.75
N LEU A 68 2.33 -32.97 50.70
CA LEU A 68 0.98 -33.49 50.80
C LEU A 68 0.97 -34.93 50.33
N ARG A 69 0.24 -35.81 51.01
CA ARG A 69 0.12 -37.22 50.60
C ARG A 69 -1.27 -37.76 50.88
N PHE A 70 -1.82 -38.53 49.95
CA PHE A 70 -3.04 -39.30 50.21
C PHE A 70 -2.71 -40.69 50.73
N ARG A 71 -3.47 -41.14 51.74
CA ARG A 71 -3.45 -42.54 52.20
C ARG A 71 -4.86 -42.99 52.60
N LYS A 72 -5.06 -44.30 52.70
CA LYS A 72 -6.32 -44.84 53.23
C LYS A 72 -6.41 -44.65 54.74
N LEU A 73 -7.61 -44.34 55.24
CA LEU A 73 -7.88 -44.21 56.68
C LEU A 73 -7.78 -45.56 57.40
N SER A 74 -8.19 -46.64 56.72
CA SER A 74 -8.08 -48.02 57.20
C SER A 74 -7.87 -49.00 56.05
N GLU A 75 -7.47 -50.23 56.34
CA GLU A 75 -7.35 -51.30 55.33
C GLU A 75 -8.67 -51.59 54.60
N ARG A 76 -9.82 -51.25 55.21
CA ARG A 76 -11.15 -51.40 54.60
C ARG A 76 -11.56 -50.22 53.71
N GLY A 77 -10.78 -49.14 53.67
CA GLY A 77 -11.06 -47.99 52.82
C GLY A 77 -10.91 -48.33 51.34
N THR A 78 -11.91 -47.93 50.55
CA THR A 78 -11.96 -48.16 49.10
C THR A 78 -11.66 -46.91 48.29
N GLY A 79 -11.85 -45.72 48.88
CA GLY A 79 -11.57 -44.44 48.25
C GLY A 79 -10.10 -44.26 47.89
N GLU A 80 -9.85 -43.56 46.78
CA GLU A 80 -8.50 -43.22 46.32
C GLU A 80 -8.49 -41.86 45.62
N ILE A 81 -7.59 -40.96 46.07
CA ILE A 81 -7.40 -39.61 45.52
C ILE A 81 -5.95 -39.46 45.08
N ARG A 82 -5.71 -38.81 43.94
CA ARG A 82 -4.39 -38.51 43.39
C ARG A 82 -4.27 -37.02 43.02
N PHE A 83 -3.06 -36.49 43.06
CA PHE A 83 -2.71 -35.20 42.46
C PHE A 83 -2.53 -35.36 40.96
N ARG A 84 -3.03 -34.42 40.15
CA ARG A 84 -2.78 -34.37 38.71
C ARG A 84 -1.75 -33.29 38.41
N THR A 85 -0.63 -33.67 37.79
CA THR A 85 0.43 -32.75 37.37
C THR A 85 0.02 -31.94 36.14
N ALA A 86 0.78 -30.88 35.82
CA ALA A 86 0.57 -30.11 34.59
C ALA A 86 0.72 -30.96 33.31
N ALA A 87 1.50 -32.05 33.37
CA ALA A 87 1.65 -33.02 32.28
C ALA A 87 0.52 -34.08 32.26
N GLY A 88 -0.43 -34.03 33.20
CA GLY A 88 -1.56 -34.95 33.30
C GLY A 88 -1.26 -36.25 34.06
N ALA A 89 -0.05 -36.44 34.60
CA ALA A 89 0.30 -37.61 35.41
C ALA A 89 -0.44 -37.58 36.76
N LEU A 90 -0.73 -38.76 37.32
CA LEU A 90 -1.38 -38.91 38.63
C LEU A 90 -0.37 -39.36 39.69
N GLU A 91 -0.29 -38.63 40.80
CA GLU A 91 0.69 -38.84 41.87
C GLU A 91 0.01 -38.96 43.25
N ASP A 92 0.60 -39.74 44.15
CA ASP A 92 0.09 -40.01 45.52
C ASP A 92 0.46 -38.89 46.49
N HIS A 93 1.48 -38.10 46.13
CA HIS A 93 2.01 -37.02 46.93
C HIS A 93 2.32 -35.80 46.07
N TRP A 94 2.48 -34.66 46.71
CA TRP A 94 2.91 -33.40 46.10
C TRP A 94 3.92 -32.72 47.00
N ASP A 95 5.10 -32.44 46.44
CA ASP A 95 6.19 -31.73 47.13
C ASP A 95 6.19 -30.25 46.72
N PHE A 96 6.14 -29.35 47.69
CA PHE A 96 6.13 -27.92 47.41
C PHE A 96 7.54 -27.44 47.01
N PRO A 97 7.71 -26.81 45.83
CA PRO A 97 8.94 -26.12 45.48
C PRO A 97 9.19 -24.96 46.46
N GLY A 98 10.47 -24.75 46.81
CA GLY A 98 10.92 -24.06 48.02
C GLY A 98 10.54 -22.58 48.17
N ASP A 99 10.01 -21.95 47.14
CA ASP A 99 9.67 -20.51 47.08
C ASP A 99 8.17 -20.25 46.87
N ALA A 100 7.37 -21.26 46.55
CA ALA A 100 5.95 -21.09 46.26
C ALA A 100 5.12 -20.96 47.56
N ALA A 101 4.77 -19.72 47.92
CA ALA A 101 3.90 -19.42 49.06
C ALA A 101 2.43 -19.82 48.83
N GLU A 102 2.00 -20.05 47.57
CA GLU A 102 0.64 -20.43 47.25
C GLU A 102 0.55 -21.21 45.92
N GLN A 103 -0.24 -22.30 45.87
CA GLN A 103 -0.46 -23.13 44.68
C GLN A 103 -1.90 -23.63 44.59
N VAL A 104 -2.43 -23.78 43.36
CA VAL A 104 -3.63 -24.58 43.10
C VAL A 104 -3.21 -25.91 42.50
N LEU A 105 -3.52 -26.97 43.23
CA LEU A 105 -3.34 -28.35 42.81
C LEU A 105 -4.65 -28.88 42.25
N THR A 106 -4.56 -29.87 41.35
CA THR A 106 -5.73 -30.58 40.84
C THR A 106 -5.80 -31.95 41.49
N LEU A 107 -6.90 -32.24 42.18
CA LEU A 107 -7.21 -33.55 42.73
C LEU A 107 -8.08 -34.35 41.78
N VAL A 108 -7.90 -35.67 41.75
CA VAL A 108 -8.75 -36.60 41.00
C VAL A 108 -9.06 -37.80 41.88
N GLY A 109 -10.34 -38.10 42.08
CA GLY A 109 -10.76 -39.33 42.72
C GLY A 109 -10.66 -40.49 41.73
N THR A 110 -9.81 -41.48 42.00
CA THR A 110 -9.58 -42.64 41.11
C THR A 110 -10.36 -43.89 41.54
N ALA A 111 -10.79 -43.96 42.79
CA ALA A 111 -11.68 -45.01 43.31
C ALA A 111 -12.68 -44.44 44.30
N ALA A 112 -13.94 -44.89 44.25
CA ALA A 112 -15.02 -44.36 45.08
C ALA A 112 -14.94 -44.88 46.54
N THR A 113 -15.31 -44.00 47.48
CA THR A 113 -15.51 -44.37 48.88
C THR A 113 -16.81 -45.16 49.03
N VAL A 114 -16.76 -46.35 49.66
CA VAL A 114 -17.95 -47.13 49.98
C VAL A 114 -18.61 -46.56 51.23
N GLY A 115 -19.79 -45.97 51.06
CA GLY A 115 -20.59 -45.39 52.15
C GLY A 115 -20.48 -43.87 52.25
N THR A 116 -20.87 -43.34 53.42
CA THR A 116 -20.95 -41.89 53.67
C THR A 116 -19.81 -41.35 54.52
N GLU A 117 -19.03 -42.23 55.15
CA GLU A 117 -17.88 -41.84 55.97
C GLU A 117 -16.64 -41.67 55.10
N ALA A 118 -15.76 -40.73 55.47
CA ALA A 118 -14.49 -40.53 54.82
C ALA A 118 -13.55 -41.72 55.06
N ASP A 119 -12.92 -42.23 54.01
CA ASP A 119 -12.00 -43.37 54.07
C ASP A 119 -10.62 -43.07 53.44
N VAL A 120 -10.39 -41.83 53.02
CA VAL A 120 -9.10 -41.29 52.56
C VAL A 120 -8.63 -40.22 53.54
N MET A 121 -7.31 -40.11 53.75
CA MET A 121 -6.67 -39.07 54.54
C MET A 121 -5.72 -38.28 53.64
N LEU A 122 -5.85 -36.96 53.64
CA LEU A 122 -4.82 -36.04 53.14
C LEU A 122 -3.88 -35.73 54.30
N ASP A 123 -2.70 -36.34 54.28
CA ASP A 123 -1.62 -36.03 55.21
C ASP A 123 -0.90 -34.76 54.75
N VAL A 124 -0.72 -33.82 55.67
CA VAL A 124 0.20 -32.68 55.53
C VAL A 124 1.41 -32.93 56.39
N ILE A 125 2.53 -33.15 55.72
CA ILE A 125 3.82 -33.46 56.33
C ILE A 125 4.68 -32.22 56.19
N VAL A 126 5.28 -31.80 57.30
CA VAL A 126 6.21 -30.66 57.33
C VAL A 126 7.53 -31.20 57.90
N GLU A 127 8.59 -31.20 57.08
CA GLU A 127 9.93 -31.68 57.44
C GLU A 127 9.94 -33.07 58.10
N ASP A 128 9.24 -34.03 57.49
CA ASP A 128 9.15 -35.43 57.93
C ASP A 128 8.58 -35.64 59.35
N ARG A 129 7.91 -34.63 59.92
CA ARG A 129 7.19 -34.75 61.19
C ARG A 129 5.89 -35.54 61.05
N ASP A 130 5.31 -35.89 62.19
CA ASP A 130 4.01 -36.55 62.25
C ASP A 130 2.97 -35.77 61.43
N PRO A 131 2.29 -36.44 60.48
CA PRO A 131 1.38 -35.78 59.56
C PRO A 131 0.16 -35.24 60.29
N VAL A 132 -0.27 -34.03 59.90
CA VAL A 132 -1.63 -33.58 60.21
C VAL A 132 -2.55 -34.06 59.11
N ALA A 133 -3.50 -34.92 59.48
CA ALA A 133 -4.29 -35.68 58.52
C ALA A 133 -5.74 -35.19 58.44
N PHE A 134 -6.23 -34.97 57.22
CA PHE A 134 -7.59 -34.50 56.94
C PHE A 134 -8.44 -35.60 56.30
N PRO A 135 -9.58 -35.98 56.88
CA PRO A 135 -10.45 -37.00 56.30
C PRO A 135 -11.13 -36.49 55.04
N MET A 136 -11.09 -37.30 53.99
CA MET A 136 -11.67 -37.04 52.67
C MET A 136 -12.40 -38.28 52.14
N SER A 137 -13.29 -38.08 51.18
CA SER A 137 -14.02 -39.14 50.48
C SER A 137 -14.01 -38.92 48.97
N VAL A 138 -14.30 -39.98 48.21
CA VAL A 138 -14.49 -39.92 46.77
C VAL A 138 -15.92 -40.27 46.43
N GLY A 139 -16.61 -39.37 45.71
CA GLY A 139 -18.00 -39.57 45.29
C GLY A 139 -18.69 -38.27 44.89
N ALA A 140 -19.98 -38.34 44.58
CA ALA A 140 -20.76 -37.14 44.29
C ALA A 140 -20.84 -36.23 45.53
N PRO A 141 -20.54 -34.92 45.40
CA PRO A 141 -20.62 -33.99 46.52
C PRO A 141 -22.08 -33.84 46.98
N GLY A 142 -22.30 -33.70 48.29
CA GLY A 142 -23.65 -33.54 48.85
C GLY A 142 -24.29 -32.18 48.55
N SER A 143 -23.50 -31.21 48.11
CA SER A 143 -23.94 -29.92 47.58
C SER A 143 -22.94 -29.47 46.52
N GLU A 144 -23.37 -28.62 45.61
CA GLU A 144 -22.48 -27.96 44.65
C GLU A 144 -22.43 -26.47 44.98
N VAL A 145 -21.34 -25.78 44.65
CA VAL A 145 -21.30 -24.32 44.64
C VAL A 145 -20.99 -23.88 43.22
N ARG A 146 -21.66 -22.84 42.74
CA ARG A 146 -21.44 -22.24 41.41
C ARG A 146 -21.06 -20.78 41.57
N ILE A 147 -20.12 -20.31 40.76
CA ILE A 147 -19.86 -18.87 40.59
C ILE A 147 -20.83 -18.37 39.51
N THR A 148 -21.53 -17.27 39.81
CA THR A 148 -22.57 -16.65 38.98
C THR A 148 -22.34 -15.14 38.95
N ALA A 149 -23.07 -14.42 38.09
CA ALA A 149 -23.16 -12.96 38.19
C ALA A 149 -23.75 -12.52 39.55
N GLU A 150 -23.65 -11.23 39.90
CA GLU A 150 -24.13 -10.69 41.19
C GLU A 150 -25.58 -11.10 41.53
N ASN A 151 -26.46 -11.23 40.52
CA ASN A 151 -27.85 -11.61 40.72
C ASN A 151 -28.05 -13.06 41.21
N GLY A 152 -27.02 -13.91 41.16
CA GLY A 152 -27.06 -15.30 41.63
C GLY A 152 -27.71 -16.28 40.66
N THR A 153 -28.05 -15.86 39.45
CA THR A 153 -28.79 -16.67 38.47
C THR A 153 -28.12 -16.71 37.10
N ASP A 154 -27.59 -15.58 36.64
CA ASP A 154 -26.92 -15.51 35.35
C ASP A 154 -25.52 -16.11 35.41
N ALA A 155 -25.04 -16.54 34.24
CA ALA A 155 -23.65 -16.95 34.08
C ALA A 155 -22.72 -15.78 34.47
N PRO A 156 -21.58 -16.05 35.12
CA PRO A 156 -20.60 -15.02 35.37
C PRO A 156 -20.10 -14.42 34.04
N PRO A 157 -19.72 -13.14 34.00
CA PRO A 157 -19.20 -12.52 32.79
C PRO A 157 -17.93 -13.25 32.31
N ALA A 158 -17.75 -13.30 30.98
CA ALA A 158 -16.57 -13.91 30.37
C ALA A 158 -15.30 -13.07 30.56
N ALA A 159 -15.45 -11.75 30.74
CA ALA A 159 -14.36 -10.81 30.95
C ALA A 159 -14.63 -9.87 32.13
N ILE A 160 -13.56 -9.48 32.83
CA ILE A 160 -13.54 -8.47 33.89
C ILE A 160 -12.87 -7.22 33.32
N PRO A 161 -13.56 -6.06 33.29
CA PRO A 161 -12.93 -4.82 32.86
C PRO A 161 -11.78 -4.44 33.79
N LEU A 162 -10.67 -3.99 33.23
CA LEU A 162 -9.51 -3.57 34.01
C LEU A 162 -9.86 -2.38 34.90
N GLU A 163 -9.34 -2.39 36.12
CA GLU A 163 -9.52 -1.38 37.17
C GLU A 163 -10.97 -1.15 37.61
N GLN A 164 -11.92 -1.98 37.16
CA GLN A 164 -13.33 -1.91 37.58
C GLN A 164 -13.73 -3.16 38.36
N PRO A 165 -14.32 -2.99 39.56
CA PRO A 165 -14.79 -4.13 40.34
C PRO A 165 -15.97 -4.82 39.65
N THR A 166 -15.80 -6.11 39.39
CA THR A 166 -16.86 -7.00 38.89
C THR A 166 -17.38 -7.85 40.04
N ARG A 167 -18.68 -7.77 40.33
CA ARG A 167 -19.30 -8.52 41.42
C ARG A 167 -19.73 -9.90 40.95
N LEU A 168 -19.19 -10.93 41.60
CA LEU A 168 -19.54 -12.33 41.39
C LEU A 168 -20.21 -12.89 42.64
N ARG A 169 -21.11 -13.87 42.46
CA ARG A 169 -21.82 -14.51 43.56
C ARG A 169 -21.61 -16.03 43.56
N ALA A 170 -21.31 -16.57 44.74
CA ALA A 170 -21.20 -17.99 45.00
C ALA A 170 -22.55 -18.53 45.48
N VAL A 171 -23.13 -19.47 44.73
CA VAL A 171 -24.48 -19.97 44.98
C VAL A 171 -24.42 -21.48 45.25
N PRO A 172 -24.70 -21.93 46.49
CA PRO A 172 -24.78 -23.34 46.80
C PRO A 172 -26.07 -23.97 46.23
N THR A 173 -26.00 -25.23 45.82
CA THR A 173 -27.12 -26.02 45.31
C THR A 173 -27.23 -27.33 46.10
N PRO A 174 -28.33 -27.56 46.85
CA PRO A 174 -29.46 -26.65 47.06
C PRO A 174 -29.05 -25.38 47.85
N ALA A 175 -29.80 -24.30 47.66
CA ALA A 175 -29.54 -23.03 48.33
C ALA A 175 -29.66 -23.20 49.86
N ALA A 176 -28.59 -22.84 50.58
CA ALA A 176 -28.52 -22.91 52.02
C ALA A 176 -27.64 -21.76 52.56
N ALA A 177 -27.90 -21.35 53.81
CA ALA A 177 -27.00 -20.44 54.53
C ALA A 177 -25.64 -21.10 54.70
N GLY A 178 -24.57 -20.34 54.92
CA GLY A 178 -23.22 -20.86 55.20
C GLY A 178 -22.15 -19.78 55.16
N THR A 179 -20.89 -20.17 55.33
CA THR A 179 -19.74 -19.26 55.24
C THR A 179 -19.08 -19.38 53.88
N PHE A 180 -18.64 -18.26 53.33
CA PHE A 180 -18.00 -18.20 52.02
C PHE A 180 -16.55 -17.76 52.11
N ARG A 181 -15.72 -18.20 51.15
CA ARG A 181 -14.36 -17.69 50.95
C ARG A 181 -14.05 -17.53 49.47
N TRP A 182 -13.53 -16.38 49.05
CA TRP A 182 -13.05 -16.17 47.68
C TRP A 182 -11.52 -16.16 47.64
N ALA A 183 -10.95 -16.63 46.52
CA ALA A 183 -9.50 -16.65 46.31
C ALA A 183 -9.17 -16.58 44.81
N THR A 184 -7.97 -16.07 44.47
CA THR A 184 -7.37 -16.09 43.13
C THR A 184 -5.87 -16.23 43.31
N LEU A 185 -5.23 -17.00 42.42
CA LEU A 185 -3.76 -17.05 42.33
C LEU A 185 -3.24 -16.30 41.10
N THR A 186 -4.13 -15.64 40.36
CA THR A 186 -3.75 -14.94 39.14
C THR A 186 -3.08 -13.63 39.52
N PRO A 187 -1.79 -13.40 39.16
CA PRO A 187 -1.15 -12.12 39.38
C PRO A 187 -1.96 -11.00 38.72
N GLY A 188 -2.12 -9.89 39.43
CA GLY A 188 -2.94 -8.78 38.95
C GLY A 188 -4.45 -8.95 39.15
N VAL A 189 -4.91 -9.91 39.94
CA VAL A 189 -6.35 -9.99 40.31
C VAL A 189 -6.50 -9.75 41.81
N GLU A 190 -7.24 -8.70 42.16
CA GLU A 190 -7.63 -8.41 43.55
C GLU A 190 -9.05 -8.95 43.79
N ILE A 191 -9.29 -9.57 44.95
CA ILE A 191 -10.63 -9.96 45.40
C ILE A 191 -10.97 -9.23 46.70
N ARG A 192 -12.10 -8.52 46.72
CA ARG A 192 -12.66 -7.86 47.90
C ARG A 192 -13.92 -8.57 48.37
N GLY A 193 -14.24 -8.45 49.66
CA GLY A 193 -15.41 -9.11 50.24
C GLY A 193 -15.25 -10.62 50.43
N GLU A 194 -14.01 -11.08 50.63
CA GLU A 194 -13.62 -12.50 50.64
C GLU A 194 -14.52 -13.42 51.47
N ARG A 195 -15.19 -12.92 52.53
CA ARG A 195 -15.96 -13.74 53.47
C ARG A 195 -17.48 -13.71 53.27
N THR A 196 -17.97 -13.18 52.15
CA THR A 196 -19.41 -13.11 51.86
C THR A 196 -19.78 -13.93 50.63
N ALA A 197 -21.09 -14.18 50.44
CA ALA A 197 -21.58 -14.88 49.23
C ALA A 197 -21.25 -14.11 47.94
N THR A 198 -20.95 -12.82 48.02
CA THR A 198 -20.55 -11.97 46.90
C THR A 198 -19.08 -11.57 47.05
N GLY A 199 -18.29 -11.77 46.00
CA GLY A 199 -16.91 -11.28 45.89
C GLY A 199 -16.82 -10.18 44.83
N GLU A 200 -16.10 -9.09 45.11
CA GLU A 200 -15.76 -8.10 44.08
C GLU A 200 -14.38 -8.45 43.51
N VAL A 201 -14.31 -8.74 42.22
CA VAL A 201 -13.07 -9.10 41.54
C VAL A 201 -12.61 -7.91 40.70
N VAL A 202 -11.39 -7.43 40.93
CA VAL A 202 -10.78 -6.32 40.19
C VAL A 202 -9.59 -6.88 39.41
N GLY A 203 -9.60 -6.71 38.09
CA GLY A 203 -8.46 -6.98 37.25
C GLY A 203 -7.53 -5.78 37.20
N HIS A 204 -6.25 -5.97 37.49
CA HIS A 204 -5.18 -5.00 37.33
C HIS A 204 -4.26 -5.41 36.20
N LEU A 205 -3.65 -4.42 35.55
CA LEU A 205 -2.59 -4.67 34.60
C LEU A 205 -1.38 -5.29 35.32
N PRO A 206 -0.96 -6.52 34.96
CA PRO A 206 0.30 -7.03 35.46
C PRO A 206 1.44 -6.15 34.93
N ALA A 207 2.49 -5.97 35.72
CA ALA A 207 3.68 -5.29 35.23
C ALA A 207 4.21 -6.03 33.98
N PRO A 208 4.61 -5.32 32.91
CA PRO A 208 5.19 -5.95 31.73
C PRO A 208 6.37 -6.87 32.10
N PRO A 209 6.57 -8.02 31.45
CA PRO A 209 5.99 -8.47 30.18
C PRO A 209 5.07 -9.70 30.36
N VAL A 210 4.07 -9.61 31.23
CA VAL A 210 3.19 -10.77 31.49
C VAL A 210 1.99 -10.74 30.54
N TYR A 211 1.93 -11.73 29.64
CA TYR A 211 0.75 -12.01 28.81
C TYR A 211 -0.50 -12.15 29.68
N VAL A 212 -1.59 -11.52 29.26
CA VAL A 212 -2.88 -11.64 29.93
C VAL A 212 -3.40 -13.08 29.74
N ARG A 213 -3.13 -13.95 30.71
CA ARG A 213 -3.77 -15.27 30.81
C ARG A 213 -5.18 -15.09 31.37
N PRO A 214 -6.13 -15.99 31.06
CA PRO A 214 -7.39 -16.04 31.78
C PRO A 214 -7.12 -16.10 33.27
N ALA A 215 -7.68 -15.16 34.01
CA ALA A 215 -7.68 -15.15 35.44
C ALA A 215 -8.61 -16.23 35.96
N ARG A 216 -8.20 -16.96 37.00
CA ARG A 216 -9.03 -18.00 37.62
C ARG A 216 -9.46 -17.60 39.02
N VAL A 217 -10.76 -17.49 39.22
CA VAL A 217 -11.39 -17.10 40.49
C VAL A 217 -12.00 -18.34 41.13
N TYR A 218 -11.79 -18.49 42.44
CA TYR A 218 -12.32 -19.58 43.24
C TYR A 218 -13.30 -19.06 44.29
N ALA A 219 -14.37 -19.81 44.52
CA ALA A 219 -15.32 -19.56 45.59
C ALA A 219 -15.57 -20.82 46.40
N LEU A 220 -15.57 -20.68 47.71
CA LEU A 220 -15.81 -21.74 48.65
C LEU A 220 -17.05 -21.50 49.46
N TYR A 221 -17.73 -22.60 49.81
CA TYR A 221 -18.92 -22.61 50.61
C TYR A 221 -18.84 -23.72 51.67
N ALA A 222 -19.11 -23.37 52.93
CA ALA A 222 -19.23 -24.33 54.02
C ALA A 222 -20.60 -24.21 54.72
N PRO A 223 -21.40 -25.28 54.80
CA PRO A 223 -22.72 -25.22 55.44
C PRO A 223 -22.65 -25.04 56.97
N PRO A 224 -23.65 -24.38 57.60
CA PRO A 224 -23.72 -24.14 59.04
C PRO A 224 -23.76 -25.47 59.79
N GLY A 225 -22.97 -25.59 60.85
CA GLY A 225 -22.88 -26.81 61.64
C GLY A 225 -22.22 -28.01 60.93
N GLN A 226 -22.00 -27.94 59.61
CA GLN A 226 -21.16 -28.85 58.85
C GLN A 226 -19.83 -28.20 58.57
N GLU A 227 -19.25 -27.70 59.64
CA GLU A 227 -17.94 -27.14 59.66
C GLU A 227 -16.85 -28.18 59.33
N ARG A 228 -17.11 -29.31 58.70
CA ARG A 228 -16.04 -30.17 58.15
C ARG A 228 -16.21 -30.43 56.67
N ARG A 229 -17.24 -29.83 56.08
CA ARG A 229 -17.60 -29.98 54.67
C ARG A 229 -17.49 -28.63 53.98
N ALA A 230 -16.71 -28.61 52.91
CA ALA A 230 -16.54 -27.44 52.07
C ALA A 230 -16.77 -27.85 50.61
N TYR A 231 -17.22 -26.90 49.82
CA TYR A 231 -17.46 -27.06 48.39
C TYR A 231 -16.72 -25.95 47.65
N VAL A 232 -16.14 -26.25 46.49
CA VAL A 232 -15.33 -25.29 45.71
C VAL A 232 -15.89 -25.13 44.31
N ALA A 233 -16.02 -23.89 43.86
CA ALA A 233 -16.24 -23.50 42.48
C ALA A 233 -15.00 -22.82 41.93
N ALA A 234 -14.75 -22.98 40.63
CA ALA A 234 -13.74 -22.22 39.90
C ALA A 234 -14.37 -21.63 38.64
N HIS A 235 -13.98 -20.41 38.27
CA HIS A 235 -14.41 -19.75 37.05
C HIS A 235 -13.22 -19.03 36.38
N ASP A 236 -13.09 -19.21 35.08
CA ASP A 236 -12.05 -18.55 34.27
C ASP A 236 -12.63 -17.26 33.66
N VAL A 237 -11.92 -16.14 33.81
CA VAL A 237 -12.32 -14.80 33.37
C VAL A 237 -11.18 -14.13 32.60
N GLU A 238 -11.46 -13.52 31.46
CA GLU A 238 -10.50 -12.70 30.71
C GLU A 238 -10.31 -11.34 31.41
N LEU A 239 -9.09 -10.80 31.44
CA LEU A 239 -8.83 -9.46 32.01
C LEU A 239 -8.77 -8.42 30.89
N GLY A 240 -9.70 -7.47 30.90
CA GLY A 240 -9.86 -6.47 29.84
C GLY A 240 -10.55 -7.01 28.59
N SER A 241 -11.11 -6.12 27.78
CA SER A 241 -11.57 -6.49 26.43
C SER A 241 -10.41 -6.42 25.43
N GLN A 242 -10.43 -7.23 24.37
CA GLN A 242 -9.52 -7.08 23.23
C GLN A 242 -9.49 -5.62 22.69
N GLU A 243 -10.61 -4.91 22.83
CA GLU A 243 -10.75 -3.51 22.44
C GLU A 243 -9.93 -2.54 23.34
N GLN A 244 -9.79 -2.83 24.63
CA GLN A 244 -8.90 -2.08 25.54
C GLN A 244 -7.42 -2.40 25.27
N ALA A 245 -7.10 -3.66 24.97
CA ALA A 245 -5.74 -4.05 24.60
C ALA A 245 -5.29 -3.36 23.29
N PHE A 246 -6.19 -3.29 22.31
CA PHE A 246 -6.00 -2.56 21.05
C PHE A 246 -5.80 -1.07 21.25
N ALA A 247 -6.70 -0.41 21.99
CA ALA A 247 -6.70 1.04 22.13
C ALA A 247 -5.53 1.57 22.98
N GLN A 248 -5.01 0.77 23.91
CA GLN A 248 -4.05 1.24 24.91
C GLN A 248 -2.61 0.81 24.63
N PHE A 249 -2.37 -0.30 23.95
CA PHE A 249 -1.03 -0.87 23.79
C PHE A 249 -0.56 -1.03 22.34
N HIS A 250 -1.38 -0.63 21.36
CA HIS A 250 -1.10 -0.80 19.94
C HIS A 250 -0.68 -2.24 19.56
N HIS A 251 -1.11 -3.23 20.35
CA HIS A 251 -0.81 -4.63 20.09
C HIS A 251 -1.81 -5.19 19.10
N LEU A 252 -1.31 -5.89 18.08
CA LEU A 252 -2.09 -6.45 17.00
C LEU A 252 -1.74 -7.94 16.84
N ASP A 253 -2.73 -8.80 16.93
CA ASP A 253 -2.57 -10.23 16.63
C ASP A 253 -3.30 -10.63 15.34
N GLU A 254 -3.08 -11.86 14.87
CA GLU A 254 -3.74 -12.38 13.67
C GLU A 254 -5.26 -12.50 13.81
N ALA A 255 -5.79 -12.70 15.02
CA ALA A 255 -7.22 -12.83 15.24
C ALA A 255 -7.92 -11.48 15.00
N HIS A 256 -7.30 -10.37 15.41
CA HIS A 256 -7.76 -9.02 15.09
C HIS A 256 -7.82 -8.77 13.59
N LEU A 257 -6.81 -9.23 12.84
CA LEU A 257 -6.76 -9.05 11.39
C LEU A 257 -7.79 -9.89 10.63
N ARG A 258 -8.30 -10.97 11.24
CA ARG A 258 -9.41 -11.75 10.68
C ARG A 258 -10.77 -11.08 10.88
N ASP A 259 -10.88 -10.12 11.79
CA ASP A 259 -12.12 -9.35 12.01
C ASP A 259 -12.21 -8.14 11.05
N PRO A 260 -13.20 -8.10 10.13
CA PRO A 260 -13.39 -6.97 9.23
C PRO A 260 -13.66 -5.64 9.94
N ALA A 261 -14.33 -5.64 11.09
CA ALA A 261 -14.64 -4.41 11.83
C ALA A 261 -13.36 -3.77 12.38
N PHE A 262 -12.40 -4.60 12.77
CA PHE A 262 -11.12 -4.15 13.29
C PHE A 262 -10.20 -3.65 12.19
N ARG A 263 -10.14 -4.37 11.07
CA ARG A 263 -9.45 -3.89 9.86
C ARG A 263 -10.03 -2.57 9.36
N ALA A 264 -11.35 -2.37 9.42
CA ALA A 264 -11.98 -1.12 9.05
C ALA A 264 -11.52 0.05 9.93
N ARG A 265 -11.34 -0.18 11.24
CA ARG A 265 -10.79 0.82 12.16
C ARG A 265 -9.33 1.14 11.84
N LEU A 266 -8.53 0.12 11.54
CA LEU A 266 -7.13 0.27 11.11
C LEU A 266 -7.02 1.07 9.81
N GLU A 267 -7.87 0.78 8.81
CA GLU A 267 -7.94 1.52 7.55
C GLU A 267 -8.39 2.98 7.72
N ALA A 268 -9.05 3.32 8.84
CA ALA A 268 -9.41 4.70 9.17
C ALA A 268 -8.27 5.50 9.84
N LEU A 269 -7.19 4.85 10.25
CA LEU A 269 -6.06 5.50 10.90
C LEU A 269 -5.27 6.40 9.94
N ARG A 270 -4.64 7.42 10.50
CA ARG A 270 -3.67 8.31 9.83
C ARG A 270 -2.31 7.62 9.71
N PRO A 271 -1.46 8.02 8.74
CA PRO A 271 -0.14 7.41 8.58
C PRO A 271 0.72 7.37 9.85
N PRO A 272 0.80 8.43 10.69
CA PRO A 272 1.59 8.38 11.93
C PRO A 272 1.07 7.35 12.93
N GLU A 273 -0.25 7.13 12.97
CA GLU A 273 -0.87 6.13 13.84
C GLU A 273 -0.56 4.72 13.35
N VAL A 274 -0.68 4.48 12.04
CA VAL A 274 -0.29 3.20 11.43
C VAL A 274 1.20 2.92 11.61
N GLN A 275 2.06 3.94 11.47
CA GLN A 275 3.50 3.82 11.69
C GLN A 275 3.80 3.39 13.14
N ALA A 276 3.08 3.90 14.13
CA ALA A 276 3.25 3.45 15.52
C ALA A 276 2.96 1.95 15.69
N TYR A 277 1.97 1.40 14.96
CA TYR A 277 1.74 -0.05 14.94
C TYR A 277 2.87 -0.81 14.23
N VAL A 278 3.41 -0.28 13.14
CA VAL A 278 4.57 -0.87 12.42
C VAL A 278 5.79 -0.92 13.33
N ASP A 279 6.11 0.20 14.00
CA ASP A 279 7.25 0.32 14.90
C ASP A 279 7.11 -0.67 16.06
N ARG A 280 5.92 -0.73 16.67
CA ARG A 280 5.63 -1.65 17.77
C ARG A 280 5.72 -3.12 17.35
N ALA A 281 5.13 -3.49 16.22
CA ALA A 281 5.21 -4.84 15.68
C ALA A 281 6.66 -5.26 15.40
N THR A 282 7.50 -4.31 14.98
CA THR A 282 8.93 -4.52 14.77
C THR A 282 9.67 -4.74 16.11
N GLU A 283 9.44 -3.88 17.11
CA GLU A 283 10.04 -4.00 18.44
C GLU A 283 9.67 -5.33 19.13
N GLU A 284 8.41 -5.75 19.01
CA GLU A 284 7.88 -6.95 19.64
C GLU A 284 8.16 -8.24 18.86
N HIS A 285 8.79 -8.14 17.68
CA HIS A 285 9.01 -9.28 16.77
C HIS A 285 7.71 -10.01 16.42
N ALA A 286 6.67 -9.24 16.06
CA ALA A 286 5.37 -9.77 15.65
C ALA A 286 5.50 -10.70 14.43
N PRO A 287 4.54 -11.62 14.22
CA PRO A 287 4.54 -12.50 13.05
C PRO A 287 4.59 -11.71 11.73
N ASP A 288 5.27 -12.27 10.71
CA ASP A 288 5.41 -11.65 9.38
C ASP A 288 4.06 -11.31 8.72
N SER A 289 3.01 -12.08 9.03
CA SER A 289 1.64 -11.83 8.56
C SER A 289 1.11 -10.47 9.06
N VAL A 290 1.39 -10.13 10.32
CA VAL A 290 1.00 -8.86 10.96
C VAL A 290 1.85 -7.72 10.41
N THR A 291 3.18 -7.85 10.41
CA THR A 291 4.10 -6.81 9.91
C THR A 291 3.83 -6.52 8.44
N GLY A 292 3.66 -7.56 7.61
CA GLY A 292 3.34 -7.42 6.20
C GLY A 292 2.00 -6.75 5.95
N TYR A 293 0.97 -7.03 6.76
CA TYR A 293 -0.31 -6.32 6.72
C TYR A 293 -0.13 -4.84 7.07
N LEU A 294 0.57 -4.53 8.18
CA LEU A 294 0.76 -3.16 8.64
C LEU A 294 1.58 -2.31 7.66
N THR A 295 2.59 -2.86 6.99
CA THR A 295 3.31 -2.17 5.92
C THR A 295 2.40 -1.83 4.75
N ARG A 296 1.55 -2.77 4.31
CA ARG A 296 0.56 -2.49 3.25
C ARG A 296 -0.49 -1.48 3.69
N LEU A 297 -0.92 -1.55 4.94
CA LEU A 297 -1.84 -0.57 5.54
C LEU A 297 -1.21 0.83 5.59
N LEU A 298 0.08 0.93 5.91
CA LEU A 298 0.79 2.21 5.93
C LEU A 298 0.87 2.82 4.53
N ALA A 299 1.19 2.01 3.52
CA ALA A 299 1.16 2.44 2.12
C ALA A 299 -0.23 2.94 1.73
N PHE A 300 -1.28 2.15 2.01
CA PHE A 300 -2.66 2.55 1.78
C PHE A 300 -3.03 3.83 2.52
N ALA A 301 -2.68 3.97 3.80
CA ALA A 301 -3.00 5.16 4.59
C ALA A 301 -2.30 6.42 4.05
N ASN A 302 -1.04 6.30 3.60
CA ASN A 302 -0.31 7.38 2.93
C ASN A 302 -0.99 7.79 1.63
N GLU A 303 -1.44 6.82 0.82
CA GLU A 303 -2.24 7.10 -0.37
C GLU A 303 -3.54 7.82 0.00
N GLN A 304 -4.26 7.39 1.03
CA GLN A 304 -5.54 8.02 1.39
C GLN A 304 -5.40 9.45 1.97
N GLU A 305 -4.22 9.86 2.44
CA GLU A 305 -4.04 11.12 3.16
C GLU A 305 -4.36 12.37 2.29
N PRO A 306 -3.87 12.47 1.04
CA PRO A 306 -4.35 13.47 0.07
C PRO A 306 -5.87 13.54 -0.08
N LEU A 307 -6.55 12.39 -0.21
CA LEU A 307 -8.01 12.37 -0.36
C LEU A 307 -8.74 12.83 0.90
N ARG A 308 -8.21 12.51 2.09
CA ARG A 308 -8.76 12.96 3.37
C ARG A 308 -8.53 14.46 3.60
N ALA A 309 -7.41 14.99 3.13
CA ALA A 309 -7.09 16.42 3.20
C ALA A 309 -7.92 17.24 2.20
N ALA A 310 -8.26 16.65 1.05
CA ALA A 310 -9.09 17.27 0.02
C ALA A 310 -10.51 17.56 0.52
N SER A 311 -11.03 18.74 0.18
CA SER A 311 -12.35 19.19 0.68
C SER A 311 -13.52 18.33 0.17
N GLU A 312 -14.51 18.06 1.02
CA GLU A 312 -15.67 17.22 0.64
C GLU A 312 -16.90 18.04 0.22
N GLY A 313 -17.75 17.47 -0.64
CA GLY A 313 -19.09 17.95 -1.04
C GLY A 313 -19.15 18.48 -2.48
N GLU A 314 -20.21 19.23 -2.83
CA GLU A 314 -20.44 19.72 -4.20
C GLU A 314 -19.31 20.64 -4.65
N ARG A 315 -18.83 20.42 -5.88
CA ARG A 315 -17.72 21.13 -6.52
C ARG A 315 -18.17 21.64 -7.87
N GLU A 316 -17.78 22.85 -8.23
CA GLU A 316 -18.10 23.43 -9.53
C GLU A 316 -17.26 22.76 -10.63
N SER A 317 -17.77 22.78 -11.86
CA SER A 317 -17.08 22.26 -13.03
C SER A 317 -16.87 23.35 -14.07
N ILE A 318 -15.91 23.15 -14.95
CA ILE A 318 -15.55 24.10 -16.01
C ILE A 318 -15.12 23.34 -17.27
N THR A 319 -15.41 23.91 -18.43
CA THR A 319 -15.08 23.33 -19.74
C THR A 319 -14.40 24.38 -20.62
N PHE A 320 -13.21 24.06 -21.11
CA PHE A 320 -12.41 24.88 -22.00
C PHE A 320 -12.48 24.36 -23.44
N ILE A 321 -12.67 25.24 -24.41
CA ILE A 321 -12.51 24.93 -25.84
C ILE A 321 -11.17 25.53 -26.29
N MET A 322 -10.19 24.70 -26.61
CA MET A 322 -8.79 25.11 -26.82
C MET A 322 -8.44 25.50 -28.26
N GLY A 323 -9.42 25.70 -29.15
CA GLY A 323 -9.08 26.05 -30.52
C GLY A 323 -10.24 26.53 -31.36
N GLN A 324 -9.94 26.73 -32.63
CA GLN A 324 -10.89 27.10 -33.67
C GLN A 324 -10.71 26.17 -34.86
N ASP A 325 -11.82 25.81 -35.50
CA ASP A 325 -11.78 24.98 -36.70
C ASP A 325 -11.03 25.72 -37.83
N PRO A 326 -10.03 25.09 -38.49
CA PRO A 326 -9.33 25.74 -39.59
C PRO A 326 -10.30 26.12 -40.70
N GLN A 327 -10.24 27.37 -41.17
CA GLN A 327 -11.13 27.87 -42.21
C GLN A 327 -11.02 27.01 -43.48
N GLY A 328 -12.17 26.58 -44.01
CA GLY A 328 -12.23 25.78 -45.24
C GLY A 328 -11.85 24.30 -45.09
N SER A 329 -11.40 23.84 -43.92
CA SER A 329 -11.01 22.43 -43.72
C SER A 329 -12.19 21.44 -43.77
N GLY A 330 -13.42 21.92 -43.54
CA GLY A 330 -14.59 21.07 -43.35
C GLY A 330 -14.63 20.33 -42.00
N ASN A 331 -13.52 20.29 -41.27
CA ASN A 331 -13.47 19.79 -39.91
C ASN A 331 -14.21 20.77 -38.98
N ALA A 332 -15.22 20.29 -38.28
CA ALA A 332 -16.09 21.09 -37.42
C ALA A 332 -15.97 20.69 -35.94
N PHE A 333 -14.80 20.19 -35.53
CA PHE A 333 -14.57 19.62 -34.20
C PHE A 333 -14.83 20.62 -33.08
N TYR A 334 -14.17 21.78 -33.07
CA TYR A 334 -14.29 22.75 -31.98
C TYR A 334 -15.67 23.39 -31.97
N ARG A 335 -16.23 23.69 -33.14
CA ARG A 335 -17.61 24.17 -33.25
C ARG A 335 -18.61 23.12 -32.78
N GLY A 336 -18.40 21.85 -33.11
CA GLY A 336 -19.22 20.74 -32.66
C GLY A 336 -19.14 20.52 -31.15
N ALA A 337 -17.95 20.69 -30.56
CA ALA A 337 -17.77 20.65 -29.13
C ALA A 337 -18.46 21.82 -28.43
N GLU A 338 -18.30 23.06 -28.92
CA GLU A 338 -19.01 24.23 -28.36
C GLU A 338 -20.53 24.06 -28.48
N ALA A 339 -21.02 23.50 -29.61
CA ALA A 339 -22.41 23.11 -29.79
C ALA A 339 -22.87 22.10 -28.72
N PHE A 340 -22.08 21.04 -28.49
CA PHE A 340 -22.37 20.00 -27.50
C PHE A 340 -22.44 20.55 -26.09
N TYR A 341 -21.41 21.28 -25.63
CA TYR A 341 -21.36 21.78 -24.26
C TYR A 341 -22.31 22.96 -23.98
N ARG A 342 -22.85 23.62 -25.00
CA ARG A 342 -23.98 24.55 -24.83
C ARG A 342 -25.30 23.83 -24.61
N LEU A 343 -25.48 22.66 -25.24
CA LEU A 343 -26.71 21.87 -25.12
C LEU A 343 -26.68 20.96 -23.88
N TYR A 344 -25.50 20.45 -23.53
CA TYR A 344 -25.23 19.60 -22.37
C TYR A 344 -24.10 20.21 -21.52
N PRO A 345 -24.41 21.24 -20.71
CA PRO A 345 -23.38 21.91 -19.91
C PRO A 345 -22.69 20.95 -18.94
N ALA A 346 -21.36 20.94 -18.98
CA ALA A 346 -20.50 20.29 -17.99
C ALA A 346 -19.75 21.38 -17.21
N GLY A 347 -20.52 22.26 -16.57
CA GLY A 347 -20.01 23.44 -15.88
C GLY A 347 -19.90 24.70 -16.74
N THR A 348 -19.11 25.67 -16.29
CA THR A 348 -18.89 26.95 -16.98
C THR A 348 -18.13 26.73 -18.28
N LEU A 349 -18.67 27.19 -19.40
CA LEU A 349 -18.02 27.07 -20.71
C LEU A 349 -17.13 28.27 -21.01
N VAL A 350 -15.84 28.04 -21.22
CA VAL A 350 -14.82 29.03 -21.60
C VAL A 350 -14.34 28.74 -23.03
N PRO A 351 -14.81 29.49 -24.04
CA PRO A 351 -14.40 29.30 -25.42
C PRO A 351 -12.98 29.84 -25.67
N ALA A 352 -12.32 29.36 -26.73
CA ALA A 352 -10.93 29.74 -27.07
C ALA A 352 -10.69 31.26 -27.11
N ARG A 353 -11.66 32.01 -27.64
CA ARG A 353 -11.63 33.48 -27.73
C ARG A 353 -11.51 34.19 -26.38
N ASP A 354 -11.94 33.54 -25.30
CA ASP A 354 -11.91 34.09 -23.94
C ASP A 354 -10.63 33.66 -23.18
N LEU A 355 -9.87 32.69 -23.72
CA LEU A 355 -8.54 32.31 -23.23
C LEU A 355 -7.42 33.14 -23.86
N THR A 356 -7.59 33.56 -25.12
CA THR A 356 -6.52 34.22 -25.87
C THR A 356 -6.36 35.68 -25.46
N THR A 357 -5.24 36.00 -24.79
CA THR A 357 -4.80 37.40 -24.59
C THR A 357 -3.72 37.84 -25.59
N ARG A 358 -3.24 36.94 -26.47
CA ARG A 358 -2.04 37.13 -27.30
C ARG A 358 -2.22 36.67 -28.74
N ALA A 359 -1.37 37.20 -29.62
CA ALA A 359 -1.24 36.73 -30.99
C ALA A 359 -0.56 35.34 -30.99
N GLY A 360 -1.25 34.31 -31.46
CA GLY A 360 -0.74 32.93 -31.49
C GLY A 360 -1.76 31.83 -31.18
N GLY A 361 -2.94 32.19 -30.67
CA GLY A 361 -3.94 31.20 -30.23
C GLY A 361 -3.74 30.77 -28.78
N PRO A 362 -4.64 29.94 -28.23
CA PRO A 362 -4.58 29.51 -26.84
C PRO A 362 -3.48 28.46 -26.66
N VAL A 363 -2.85 28.49 -25.49
CA VAL A 363 -1.85 27.50 -25.06
C VAL A 363 -2.34 26.77 -23.81
N LEU A 364 -1.80 25.59 -23.48
CA LEU A 364 -2.25 24.84 -22.31
C LEU A 364 -2.10 25.65 -21.01
N ARG A 365 -1.04 26.46 -20.91
CA ARG A 365 -0.81 27.37 -19.79
C ARG A 365 -1.97 28.37 -19.60
N ASP A 366 -2.68 28.78 -20.64
CA ASP A 366 -3.81 29.71 -20.51
C ASP A 366 -4.96 29.09 -19.68
N VAL A 367 -5.15 27.76 -19.77
CA VAL A 367 -6.12 27.04 -18.92
C VAL A 367 -5.71 27.12 -17.45
N ARG A 368 -4.43 26.80 -17.19
CA ARG A 368 -3.86 26.88 -15.84
C ARG A 368 -4.03 28.28 -15.28
N ASP A 369 -3.61 29.30 -16.03
CA ASP A 369 -3.66 30.69 -15.57
C ASP A 369 -5.10 31.17 -15.38
N TYR A 370 -6.04 30.71 -16.21
CA TYR A 370 -7.47 30.96 -16.02
C TYR A 370 -8.00 30.36 -14.72
N LEU A 371 -7.70 29.09 -14.43
CA LEU A 371 -8.14 28.41 -13.20
C LEU A 371 -7.60 29.10 -11.95
N ALA A 372 -6.34 29.56 -11.97
CA ALA A 372 -5.74 30.31 -10.88
C ALA A 372 -6.44 31.66 -10.64
N ALA A 373 -6.80 32.37 -11.72
CA ALA A 373 -7.45 33.67 -11.64
C ALA A 373 -8.95 33.60 -11.30
N HIS A 374 -9.58 32.46 -11.53
CA HIS A 374 -11.02 32.25 -11.33
C HIS A 374 -11.27 31.01 -10.47
N PRO A 375 -10.97 31.04 -9.16
CA PRO A 375 -11.32 29.93 -8.28
C PRO A 375 -12.85 29.77 -8.20
N PRO A 376 -13.37 28.56 -7.93
CA PRO A 376 -14.81 28.31 -7.77
C PRO A 376 -15.47 29.23 -6.76
N ALA A 377 -16.71 29.66 -7.04
CA ALA A 377 -17.44 30.60 -6.18
C ALA A 377 -17.75 30.02 -4.80
N ASN A 378 -17.85 28.70 -4.68
CA ASN A 378 -18.04 27.99 -3.42
C ASN A 378 -16.78 27.87 -2.55
N GLY A 379 -15.63 28.41 -2.99
CA GLY A 379 -14.37 28.42 -2.24
C GLY A 379 -13.68 27.05 -2.13
N ARG A 380 -14.11 26.07 -2.93
CA ARG A 380 -13.52 24.72 -2.98
C ARG A 380 -12.68 24.56 -4.25
N PRO A 381 -11.76 23.58 -4.31
CA PRO A 381 -11.07 23.24 -5.54
C PRO A 381 -12.07 22.76 -6.60
N TRP A 382 -11.70 22.88 -7.87
CA TRP A 382 -12.52 22.47 -9.00
C TRP A 382 -12.90 20.98 -8.89
N GLY A 383 -14.12 20.64 -9.30
CA GLY A 383 -14.60 19.27 -9.39
C GLY A 383 -14.13 18.63 -10.68
N GLU A 384 -14.73 19.03 -11.80
CA GLU A 384 -14.35 18.57 -13.13
C GLU A 384 -13.83 19.72 -13.98
N VAL A 385 -12.65 19.54 -14.57
CA VAL A 385 -12.04 20.45 -15.52
C VAL A 385 -11.97 19.75 -16.87
N ASN A 386 -12.86 20.11 -17.81
CA ASN A 386 -12.82 19.59 -19.17
C ASN A 386 -11.93 20.48 -20.04
N VAL A 387 -10.98 19.90 -20.76
CA VAL A 387 -10.13 20.60 -21.74
C VAL A 387 -10.34 19.98 -23.11
N VAL A 388 -11.10 20.64 -23.97
CA VAL A 388 -11.40 20.17 -25.33
C VAL A 388 -10.33 20.65 -26.29
N VAL A 389 -9.58 19.70 -26.87
CA VAL A 389 -8.43 19.97 -27.72
C VAL A 389 -8.32 18.90 -28.80
N HIS A 390 -7.86 19.27 -29.99
CA HIS A 390 -7.42 18.25 -30.93
C HIS A 390 -6.20 17.55 -30.34
N ALA A 391 -6.20 16.23 -30.37
CA ALA A 391 -5.05 15.42 -30.02
C ALA A 391 -4.79 14.43 -31.15
N ASN A 392 -3.62 13.81 -31.12
CA ASN A 392 -3.21 12.82 -32.09
C ASN A 392 -3.07 11.44 -31.44
N GLU A 393 -2.91 10.43 -32.29
CA GLU A 393 -2.78 9.02 -31.93
C GLU A 393 -1.50 8.71 -31.14
N GLU A 394 -0.50 9.60 -31.20
CA GLU A 394 0.79 9.50 -30.49
C GLU A 394 0.74 10.11 -29.08
N GLY A 395 -0.40 10.71 -28.70
CA GLY A 395 -0.58 11.33 -27.39
C GLY A 395 -0.08 12.76 -27.27
N GLY A 396 0.06 13.48 -28.39
CA GLY A 396 0.25 14.92 -28.42
C GLY A 396 -1.08 15.69 -28.54
N MET A 397 -1.09 16.94 -28.09
CA MET A 397 -2.20 17.90 -28.23
C MET A 397 -1.84 18.98 -29.27
N SER A 398 -2.84 19.50 -29.97
CA SER A 398 -2.67 20.52 -31.04
C SER A 398 -2.49 21.95 -30.53
N VAL A 399 -2.11 22.10 -29.26
CA VAL A 399 -1.82 23.38 -28.62
C VAL A 399 -0.48 23.25 -27.93
N PRO A 400 0.37 24.29 -27.93
CA PRO A 400 1.64 24.22 -27.24
C PRO A 400 1.43 24.27 -25.72
N ALA A 401 2.39 23.76 -24.95
CA ALA A 401 2.35 23.80 -23.49
C ALA A 401 2.37 25.25 -22.97
N ARG A 402 3.16 26.10 -23.63
CA ARG A 402 3.42 27.50 -23.28
C ARG A 402 3.42 28.40 -24.53
N PRO A 403 3.42 29.73 -24.35
CA PRO A 403 3.62 30.65 -25.47
C PRO A 403 4.96 30.38 -26.17
N LEU A 404 4.91 30.36 -27.50
CA LEU A 404 6.09 30.14 -28.34
C LEU A 404 6.85 31.44 -28.54
N THR A 405 8.18 31.35 -28.55
CA THR A 405 9.04 32.41 -29.07
C THR A 405 8.86 32.55 -30.59
N GLN A 406 9.34 33.66 -31.16
CA GLN A 406 9.24 33.87 -32.61
C GLN A 406 10.01 32.81 -33.41
N GLU A 407 11.10 32.27 -32.85
CA GLU A 407 11.89 31.20 -33.46
C GLU A 407 11.13 29.87 -33.39
N GLU A 408 10.62 29.50 -32.22
CA GLU A 408 9.82 28.28 -32.04
C GLU A 408 8.54 28.29 -32.88
N ALA A 409 7.89 29.45 -33.05
CA ALA A 409 6.69 29.56 -33.87
C ALA A 409 6.92 29.18 -35.35
N GLN A 410 8.17 29.16 -35.81
CA GLN A 410 8.54 28.68 -37.16
C GLN A 410 8.70 27.15 -37.21
N ASN A 411 8.84 26.49 -36.07
CA ASN A 411 8.89 25.04 -35.95
C ASN A 411 7.47 24.49 -35.77
N ALA A 412 7.00 23.66 -36.69
CA ALA A 412 5.68 23.04 -36.63
C ALA A 412 5.47 22.21 -35.35
N ASP A 413 6.50 21.50 -34.90
CA ASP A 413 6.42 20.61 -33.73
C ASP A 413 6.22 21.40 -32.43
N ALA A 414 6.73 22.63 -32.37
CA ALA A 414 6.58 23.49 -31.20
C ALA A 414 5.11 23.89 -30.97
N HIS A 415 4.23 23.81 -31.98
CA HIS A 415 2.79 24.08 -31.83
C HIS A 415 2.02 22.96 -31.11
N HIS A 416 2.70 21.90 -30.71
CA HIS A 416 2.10 20.72 -30.09
C HIS A 416 2.66 20.48 -28.67
N ALA A 417 1.77 20.28 -27.70
CA ALA A 417 2.14 19.78 -26.38
C ALA A 417 2.19 18.26 -26.42
N ASN A 418 3.36 17.70 -26.15
CA ASN A 418 3.62 16.27 -25.94
C ASN A 418 4.26 16.09 -24.54
N PRO A 419 4.49 14.84 -24.07
CA PRO A 419 5.10 14.60 -22.76
C PRO A 419 6.40 15.39 -22.54
N ILE A 420 7.32 15.40 -23.52
CA ILE A 420 8.62 16.10 -23.42
C ILE A 420 8.41 17.61 -23.25
N SER A 421 7.72 18.24 -24.19
CA SER A 421 7.56 19.71 -24.20
C SER A 421 6.83 20.23 -22.97
N LEU A 422 5.93 19.41 -22.38
CA LEU A 422 5.24 19.76 -21.16
C LEU A 422 6.12 19.53 -19.93
N GLU A 423 6.90 18.44 -19.87
CA GLU A 423 7.93 18.22 -18.83
C GLU A 423 8.96 19.34 -18.83
N GLU A 424 9.47 19.73 -20.00
CA GLU A 424 10.40 20.84 -20.16
C GLU A 424 9.80 22.16 -19.66
N ALA A 425 8.53 22.44 -20.01
CA ALA A 425 7.83 23.63 -19.53
C ALA A 425 7.64 23.62 -18.00
N VAL A 426 7.39 22.45 -17.40
CA VAL A 426 7.31 22.30 -15.93
C VAL A 426 8.69 22.48 -15.29
N ALA A 427 9.72 21.84 -15.82
CA ALA A 427 11.09 21.92 -15.31
C ALA A 427 11.69 23.33 -15.42
N ALA A 428 11.29 24.09 -16.44
CA ALA A 428 11.68 25.48 -16.64
C ALA A 428 10.84 26.50 -15.81
N ASP A 429 9.89 26.03 -14.98
CA ASP A 429 8.92 26.86 -14.24
C ASP A 429 8.09 27.78 -15.16
N GLU A 430 7.92 27.38 -16.42
CA GLU A 430 7.07 28.07 -17.39
C GLU A 430 5.62 27.59 -17.31
N PHE A 431 5.39 26.45 -16.65
CA PHE A 431 4.10 25.87 -16.30
C PHE A 431 4.08 25.49 -14.80
N THR A 432 3.99 26.50 -13.93
CA THR A 432 3.92 26.28 -12.48
C THR A 432 2.61 25.60 -12.08
N ALA A 433 2.67 24.59 -11.22
CA ALA A 433 1.49 23.91 -10.69
C ALA A 433 0.48 24.89 -10.04
N LEU A 434 -0.78 24.46 -9.97
CA LEU A 434 -1.83 25.17 -9.24
C LEU A 434 -1.78 24.78 -7.74
N PRO A 435 -2.17 25.69 -6.85
CA PRO A 435 -2.28 25.36 -5.43
C PRO A 435 -3.45 24.40 -5.17
N ASP A 436 -3.34 23.60 -4.11
CA ASP A 436 -4.37 22.64 -3.64
C ASP A 436 -5.77 23.26 -3.49
N GLY A 437 -5.85 24.56 -3.21
CA GLY A 437 -7.12 25.29 -3.12
C GLY A 437 -7.86 25.47 -4.45
N VAL A 438 -7.19 25.20 -5.59
CA VAL A 438 -7.74 25.35 -6.95
C VAL A 438 -7.92 23.98 -7.60
N VAL A 439 -6.94 23.09 -7.53
CA VAL A 439 -7.04 21.69 -7.95
C VAL A 439 -6.42 20.78 -6.90
N ASP A 440 -7.03 19.63 -6.61
CA ASP A 440 -6.53 18.66 -5.63
C ASP A 440 -6.77 17.22 -6.08
N ALA A 441 -6.50 16.24 -5.22
CA ALA A 441 -6.65 14.81 -5.50
C ALA A 441 -8.10 14.37 -5.82
N ARG A 442 -9.09 15.24 -5.57
CA ARG A 442 -10.50 15.00 -5.93
C ARG A 442 -10.91 15.76 -7.20
N THR A 443 -10.06 16.63 -7.75
CA THR A 443 -10.27 17.24 -9.05
C THR A 443 -10.03 16.22 -10.15
N VAL A 444 -10.95 16.15 -11.12
CA VAL A 444 -10.82 15.33 -12.34
C VAL A 444 -10.57 16.25 -13.53
N LEU A 445 -9.34 16.20 -14.05
CA LEU A 445 -8.95 16.84 -15.30
C LEU A 445 -9.27 15.91 -16.47
N GLN A 446 -10.30 16.25 -17.25
CA GLN A 446 -10.73 15.48 -18.41
C GLN A 446 -10.24 16.13 -19.70
N ILE A 447 -9.23 15.53 -20.32
CA ILE A 447 -8.77 15.98 -21.63
C ILE A 447 -9.63 15.33 -22.70
N ARG A 448 -10.42 16.16 -23.37
CA ARG A 448 -11.35 15.77 -24.45
C ARG A 448 -10.66 15.95 -25.79
N GLY A 449 -9.76 15.02 -26.09
CA GLY A 449 -9.02 14.94 -27.34
C GLY A 449 -8.84 13.50 -27.81
N CYS A 450 -8.65 13.31 -29.10
CA CYS A 450 -8.48 12.00 -29.70
C CYS A 450 -7.31 11.23 -29.08
N ALA A 451 -7.55 9.97 -28.69
CA ALA A 451 -6.55 8.95 -28.37
C ALA A 451 -5.54 9.24 -27.24
N LEU A 452 -5.60 10.41 -26.59
CA LEU A 452 -4.64 10.80 -25.55
C LEU A 452 -4.60 9.80 -24.37
N GLY A 453 -5.71 9.12 -24.10
CA GLY A 453 -5.80 8.09 -23.07
C GLY A 453 -4.99 6.82 -23.35
N ARG A 454 -4.38 6.69 -24.53
CA ARG A 454 -3.45 5.60 -24.84
C ARG A 454 -2.00 5.92 -24.40
N ASN A 455 -1.70 7.17 -24.06
CA ASN A 455 -0.37 7.62 -23.66
C ASN A 455 -0.32 7.90 -22.14
N PRO A 456 0.10 6.92 -21.30
CA PRO A 456 0.14 7.09 -19.85
C PRO A 456 1.12 8.18 -19.41
N ASP A 457 2.26 8.34 -20.10
CA ASP A 457 3.24 9.39 -19.79
C ASP A 457 2.59 10.78 -19.93
N MET A 458 1.81 11.00 -20.98
CA MET A 458 1.10 12.27 -21.15
C MET A 458 0.09 12.52 -20.03
N LEU A 459 -0.68 11.51 -19.61
CA LEU A 459 -1.63 11.65 -18.49
C LEU A 459 -0.91 11.97 -17.18
N HIS A 460 0.24 11.32 -16.94
CA HIS A 460 1.09 11.57 -15.80
C HIS A 460 1.62 13.00 -15.79
N VAL A 461 2.23 13.46 -16.89
CA VAL A 461 2.80 14.81 -16.99
C VAL A 461 1.72 15.88 -16.90
N LEU A 462 0.51 15.64 -17.44
CA LEU A 462 -0.64 16.53 -17.22
C LEU A 462 -1.04 16.63 -15.75
N SER A 463 -1.01 15.51 -15.03
CA SER A 463 -1.32 15.48 -13.60
C SER A 463 -0.29 16.31 -12.83
N VAL A 464 0.99 16.14 -13.13
CA VAL A 464 2.11 16.90 -12.55
C VAL A 464 2.04 18.38 -12.92
N ALA A 465 1.80 18.72 -14.18
CA ALA A 465 1.76 20.10 -14.64
C ALA A 465 0.66 20.93 -13.94
N PHE A 466 -0.49 20.31 -13.65
CA PHE A 466 -1.59 21.00 -12.97
C PHE A 466 -1.51 20.95 -11.45
N GLY A 467 -1.04 19.85 -10.83
CA GLY A 467 -1.08 19.66 -9.37
C GLY A 467 0.27 19.45 -8.67
N GLY A 468 1.38 19.52 -9.39
CA GLY A 468 2.73 19.29 -8.88
C GLY A 468 3.09 17.81 -8.75
N ASP A 469 4.28 17.53 -8.21
CA ASP A 469 4.78 16.15 -8.02
C ASP A 469 4.24 15.48 -6.73
N GLU A 470 3.30 16.14 -6.04
CA GLU A 470 2.70 15.60 -4.83
C GLU A 470 1.55 14.64 -5.14
N PRO A 471 1.27 13.65 -4.28
CA PRO A 471 0.11 12.78 -4.44
C PRO A 471 -1.24 13.51 -4.27
N ARG A 472 -1.23 14.83 -4.03
CA ARG A 472 -2.40 15.72 -4.03
C ARG A 472 -2.80 16.22 -5.42
N ARG A 473 -2.07 15.86 -6.47
CA ARG A 473 -2.36 16.30 -7.84
C ARG A 473 -3.68 15.71 -8.39
N PRO A 474 -4.29 16.29 -9.44
CA PRO A 474 -5.59 15.86 -9.94
C PRO A 474 -5.54 14.51 -10.67
N VAL A 475 -6.69 13.84 -10.71
CA VAL A 475 -6.91 12.67 -11.58
C VAL A 475 -7.01 13.15 -13.02
N VAL A 476 -6.25 12.54 -13.93
CA VAL A 476 -6.32 12.88 -15.36
C VAL A 476 -6.97 11.75 -16.13
N ARG A 477 -7.97 12.08 -16.95
CA ARG A 477 -8.65 11.13 -17.83
C ARG A 477 -8.69 11.64 -19.25
N ALA A 478 -8.52 10.73 -20.20
CA ALA A 478 -8.70 11.05 -21.61
C ALA A 478 -9.18 9.86 -22.43
N PRO A 479 -9.90 10.06 -23.55
CA PRO A 479 -10.35 8.97 -24.40
C PRO A 479 -9.18 8.14 -24.97
N ARG A 480 -9.33 6.82 -25.00
CA ARG A 480 -8.48 5.90 -25.80
C ARG A 480 -8.89 5.84 -27.27
N HIS A 481 -10.03 6.44 -27.61
CA HIS A 481 -10.63 6.45 -28.94
C HIS A 481 -10.46 7.83 -29.58
N LEU A 482 -10.66 7.95 -30.90
CA LEU A 482 -10.82 9.29 -31.48
C LEU A 482 -12.15 9.85 -30.99
N GLN A 483 -12.18 11.16 -30.81
CA GLN A 483 -13.37 11.85 -30.34
C GLN A 483 -13.89 12.75 -31.46
N ALA A 484 -15.20 12.70 -31.69
CA ALA A 484 -15.86 13.47 -32.72
C ALA A 484 -17.13 14.11 -32.19
N TYR A 485 -17.55 15.19 -32.87
CA TYR A 485 -18.75 15.92 -32.54
C TYR A 485 -19.60 16.09 -33.79
N SER A 486 -20.92 15.95 -33.63
CA SER A 486 -21.90 16.27 -34.67
C SER A 486 -22.95 17.23 -34.11
N PHE A 487 -23.54 18.06 -34.96
CA PHE A 487 -24.56 19.02 -34.55
C PHE A 487 -25.50 19.38 -35.71
N GLY A 488 -26.65 19.98 -35.38
CA GLY A 488 -27.63 20.44 -36.36
C GLY A 488 -28.39 21.70 -35.89
N PRO A 489 -28.79 22.59 -36.83
CA PRO A 489 -28.67 22.46 -38.28
C PRO A 489 -27.24 22.66 -38.81
N ALA A 490 -27.00 22.17 -40.03
CA ALA A 490 -25.75 22.45 -40.73
C ALA A 490 -25.54 23.97 -40.86
N GLY A 491 -24.32 24.45 -40.62
CA GLY A 491 -24.00 25.88 -40.66
C GLY A 491 -24.29 26.64 -39.35
N TRP A 492 -24.71 25.97 -38.27
CA TRP A 492 -24.74 26.59 -36.94
C TRP A 492 -23.39 27.22 -36.58
N SER A 493 -23.39 28.36 -35.88
CA SER A 493 -22.21 29.10 -35.46
C SER A 493 -22.33 29.57 -34.02
N PRO A 494 -21.26 29.51 -33.21
CA PRO A 494 -21.32 29.90 -31.81
C PRO A 494 -21.58 31.40 -31.57
N LEU A 495 -21.35 32.25 -32.58
CA LEU A 495 -21.49 33.70 -32.46
C LEU A 495 -22.94 34.16 -32.75
N GLY A 496 -23.62 34.65 -31.72
CA GLY A 496 -24.91 35.34 -31.85
C GLY A 496 -26.09 34.44 -32.23
N THR A 497 -25.94 33.11 -32.18
CA THR A 497 -27.04 32.16 -32.42
C THR A 497 -27.40 31.41 -31.13
N PRO A 498 -28.68 31.03 -30.95
CA PRO A 498 -29.09 30.14 -29.86
C PRO A 498 -28.36 28.79 -29.95
N PRO A 499 -28.32 27.99 -28.86
CA PRO A 499 -27.81 26.63 -28.90
C PRO A 499 -28.42 25.83 -30.06
N PRO A 500 -27.66 24.90 -30.67
CA PRO A 500 -28.15 24.08 -31.77
C PRO A 500 -29.31 23.20 -31.31
N ALA A 501 -30.17 22.79 -32.24
CA ALA A 501 -31.31 21.92 -31.94
C ALA A 501 -30.88 20.50 -31.54
N ARG A 502 -29.70 20.08 -32.00
CA ARG A 502 -29.07 18.81 -31.65
C ARG A 502 -27.56 18.96 -31.67
N ALA A 503 -26.90 18.27 -30.75
CA ALA A 503 -25.47 18.08 -30.73
C ALA A 503 -25.16 16.73 -30.11
N GLU A 504 -24.06 16.10 -30.51
CA GLU A 504 -23.66 14.79 -30.00
C GLU A 504 -22.14 14.69 -29.98
N ASN A 505 -21.63 14.10 -28.90
CA ASN A 505 -20.27 13.65 -28.75
C ASN A 505 -20.25 12.13 -28.92
N TYR A 506 -19.38 11.63 -29.78
CA TYR A 506 -19.25 10.20 -30.04
C TYR A 506 -17.79 9.83 -30.25
N PHE A 507 -17.50 8.54 -30.08
CA PHE A 507 -16.16 8.00 -30.21
C PHE A 507 -16.03 7.20 -31.52
N ILE A 508 -14.81 7.18 -32.04
CA ILE A 508 -14.42 6.39 -33.20
C ILE A 508 -13.29 5.49 -32.72
N GLU A 509 -13.51 4.18 -32.77
CA GLU A 509 -12.45 3.23 -32.53
C GLU A 509 -11.57 3.10 -33.77
N PHE A 510 -10.28 2.90 -33.53
CA PHE A 510 -9.28 2.94 -34.58
C PHE A 510 -8.09 2.04 -34.29
N TRP A 511 -7.46 1.62 -35.38
CA TRP A 511 -6.24 0.82 -35.45
C TRP A 511 -5.29 1.49 -36.43
N LEU A 512 -3.99 1.42 -36.16
CA LEU A 512 -2.98 2.09 -36.95
C LEU A 512 -1.88 1.12 -37.37
N GLU A 513 -1.34 1.38 -38.56
CA GLU A 513 -0.18 0.70 -39.13
C GLU A 513 0.71 1.74 -39.78
N GLY A 514 2.01 1.67 -39.47
CA GLY A 514 3.02 2.56 -40.00
C GLY A 514 3.76 1.95 -41.19
N PHE A 515 4.23 2.79 -42.12
CA PHE A 515 5.19 2.39 -43.13
C PHE A 515 5.99 3.59 -43.69
N PRO A 516 7.19 3.37 -44.24
CA PRO A 516 7.94 4.42 -44.92
C PRO A 516 7.12 5.01 -46.07
N THR A 517 7.01 6.34 -46.14
CA THR A 517 6.08 7.05 -47.03
C THR A 517 6.20 6.66 -48.51
N ARG A 518 7.41 6.36 -48.99
CA ARG A 518 7.66 5.98 -50.38
C ARG A 518 7.42 4.49 -50.65
N HIS A 519 7.13 3.71 -49.61
CA HIS A 519 7.08 2.24 -49.66
C HIS A 519 5.75 1.70 -49.12
N ARG A 520 4.61 2.27 -49.55
CA ARG A 520 3.29 1.77 -49.15
C ARG A 520 3.12 0.28 -49.47
N PRO A 521 2.90 -0.58 -48.46
CA PRO A 521 2.61 -1.99 -48.70
C PRO A 521 1.25 -2.16 -49.39
N SER A 522 1.07 -3.28 -50.10
CA SER A 522 -0.24 -3.60 -50.68
C SER A 522 -1.31 -3.77 -49.60
N ASN A 523 -2.58 -3.53 -49.93
CA ASN A 523 -3.68 -3.73 -48.98
C ASN A 523 -3.75 -5.16 -48.42
N ALA A 524 -3.31 -6.18 -49.17
CA ALA A 524 -3.23 -7.55 -48.68
C ALA A 524 -2.19 -7.68 -47.55
N VAL A 525 -1.00 -7.11 -47.76
CA VAL A 525 0.08 -7.08 -46.76
C VAL A 525 -0.35 -6.27 -45.53
N LEU A 526 -0.97 -5.09 -45.72
CA LEU A 526 -1.48 -4.28 -44.61
C LEU A 526 -2.55 -5.05 -43.82
N ALA A 527 -3.48 -5.73 -44.49
CA ALA A 527 -4.50 -6.54 -43.81
C ALA A 527 -3.88 -7.71 -43.03
N ASP A 528 -2.78 -8.30 -43.51
CA ASP A 528 -2.03 -9.33 -42.79
C ASP A 528 -1.36 -8.76 -41.54
N ARG A 529 -0.75 -7.56 -41.64
CA ARG A 529 -0.14 -6.85 -40.49
C ARG A 529 -1.18 -6.48 -39.43
N PHE A 530 -2.29 -5.84 -39.81
CA PHE A 530 -3.38 -5.54 -38.86
C PHE A 530 -3.90 -6.80 -38.14
N ARG A 531 -3.97 -7.94 -38.83
CA ARG A 531 -4.37 -9.21 -38.19
C ARG A 531 -3.34 -9.74 -37.20
N ALA A 532 -2.06 -9.51 -37.46
CA ALA A 532 -0.97 -9.89 -36.57
C ALA A 532 -0.91 -8.98 -35.35
N ASP A 533 -1.06 -7.67 -35.54
CA ASP A 533 -0.88 -6.65 -34.50
C ASP A 533 -2.11 -6.50 -33.61
N PHE A 534 -3.31 -6.79 -34.14
CA PHE A 534 -4.57 -6.70 -33.40
C PHE A 534 -5.31 -8.05 -33.37
N PRO A 535 -4.72 -9.10 -32.77
CA PRO A 535 -5.35 -10.41 -32.70
C PRO A 535 -6.64 -10.33 -31.86
N GLY A 536 -7.74 -10.87 -32.39
CA GLY A 536 -9.03 -10.91 -31.71
C GLY A 536 -9.98 -9.75 -32.04
N VAL A 537 -9.53 -8.73 -32.79
CA VAL A 537 -10.42 -7.70 -33.31
C VAL A 537 -11.23 -8.27 -34.48
N ALA A 538 -12.56 -8.36 -34.30
CA ALA A 538 -13.50 -8.89 -35.30
C ALA A 538 -13.81 -7.85 -36.40
N VAL A 539 -12.80 -7.48 -37.17
CA VAL A 539 -12.85 -6.46 -38.23
C VAL A 539 -12.48 -7.07 -39.58
N ASN A 540 -13.22 -6.69 -40.63
CA ASN A 540 -12.84 -7.01 -42.01
C ASN A 540 -11.83 -5.97 -42.51
N TRP A 541 -10.53 -6.20 -42.25
CA TRP A 541 -9.46 -5.28 -42.62
C TRP A 541 -9.42 -4.94 -44.11
N ALA A 542 -9.67 -5.92 -44.98
CA ALA A 542 -9.69 -5.72 -46.42
C ALA A 542 -10.80 -4.74 -46.84
N GLN A 543 -11.95 -4.77 -46.16
CA GLN A 543 -13.01 -3.79 -46.36
C GLN A 543 -12.56 -2.40 -45.92
N GLY A 544 -12.04 -2.23 -44.70
CA GLY A 544 -11.61 -0.91 -44.21
C GLY A 544 -10.57 -0.25 -45.11
N LEU A 545 -9.57 -1.02 -45.55
CA LEU A 545 -8.50 -0.56 -46.45
C LEU A 545 -8.97 -0.20 -47.88
N ALA A 546 -10.18 -0.65 -48.27
CA ALA A 546 -10.75 -0.36 -49.58
C ALA A 546 -11.61 0.92 -49.60
N HIS A 547 -11.97 1.47 -48.43
CA HIS A 547 -12.92 2.58 -48.31
C HIS A 547 -12.27 3.80 -47.63
N PRO A 548 -11.60 4.69 -48.38
CA PRO A 548 -11.11 5.93 -47.80
C PRO A 548 -12.27 6.86 -47.40
N GLY A 549 -12.15 7.55 -46.27
CA GLY A 549 -13.12 8.59 -45.87
C GLY A 549 -13.45 8.60 -44.38
N THR A 550 -14.47 9.38 -44.02
CA THR A 550 -14.97 9.48 -42.64
C THR A 550 -15.88 8.30 -42.31
N PRO A 551 -15.70 7.65 -41.16
CA PRO A 551 -16.54 6.52 -40.76
C PRO A 551 -17.98 6.99 -40.54
N SER A 552 -18.93 6.11 -40.88
CA SER A 552 -20.34 6.30 -40.61
C SER A 552 -20.98 4.96 -40.26
N GLY A 553 -21.54 4.88 -39.05
CA GLY A 553 -22.03 3.62 -38.51
C GLY A 553 -20.94 2.57 -38.35
N ASP A 554 -21.29 1.33 -38.67
CA ASP A 554 -20.37 0.18 -38.63
C ASP A 554 -19.44 0.09 -39.86
N THR A 555 -19.55 1.05 -40.79
CA THR A 555 -18.72 1.06 -42.00
C THR A 555 -17.28 1.43 -41.65
N LEU A 556 -16.38 0.47 -41.85
CA LEU A 556 -14.94 0.69 -41.72
C LEU A 556 -14.44 1.61 -42.85
N THR A 557 -13.65 2.60 -42.48
CA THR A 557 -12.93 3.45 -43.42
C THR A 557 -11.44 3.48 -43.11
N SER A 558 -10.65 4.03 -44.04
CA SER A 558 -9.23 4.27 -43.82
C SER A 558 -8.83 5.73 -44.09
N GLU A 559 -7.89 6.24 -43.30
CA GLU A 559 -7.24 7.54 -43.50
C GLU A 559 -5.72 7.35 -43.46
N THR A 560 -4.98 8.03 -44.33
CA THR A 560 -3.51 8.06 -44.28
C THR A 560 -3.04 9.44 -43.87
N ARG A 561 -2.07 9.51 -42.96
CA ARG A 561 -1.47 10.76 -42.51
C ARG A 561 0.05 10.70 -42.70
N PRO A 562 0.65 11.70 -43.38
CA PRO A 562 2.09 11.82 -43.38
C PRO A 562 2.56 12.25 -41.97
N ARG A 563 3.71 11.73 -41.58
CA ARG A 563 4.49 12.08 -40.41
C ARG A 563 5.89 12.43 -40.85
N GLU A 564 6.41 13.49 -40.25
CA GLU A 564 7.78 13.93 -40.46
C GLU A 564 8.47 13.88 -39.09
N TYR A 565 9.74 13.50 -39.10
CA TYR A 565 10.59 13.52 -37.91
C TYR A 565 11.87 14.24 -38.27
N SER A 566 12.28 15.21 -37.46
CA SER A 566 13.52 15.95 -37.67
C SER A 566 14.54 15.57 -36.60
N PHE A 567 15.79 15.38 -37.02
CA PHE A 567 16.91 15.10 -36.15
C PHE A 567 18.08 16.00 -36.52
N SER A 568 18.69 16.63 -35.53
CA SER A 568 19.89 17.43 -35.71
C SER A 568 20.96 16.97 -34.73
N PHE A 569 22.14 16.68 -35.27
CA PHE A 569 23.32 16.27 -34.51
C PHE A 569 24.50 17.12 -34.90
N SER A 570 25.27 17.56 -33.91
CA SER A 570 26.55 18.22 -34.15
C SER A 570 27.60 17.73 -33.17
N THR A 571 28.82 17.52 -33.66
CA THR A 571 29.94 17.13 -32.82
C THR A 571 31.24 17.68 -33.36
N GLN A 572 32.15 18.04 -32.46
CA GLN A 572 33.51 18.37 -32.83
C GLN A 572 34.40 17.14 -32.68
N TYR A 573 35.22 16.88 -33.69
CA TYR A 573 36.15 15.76 -33.69
C TYR A 573 37.50 16.17 -34.24
N PHE A 574 38.57 15.48 -33.83
CA PHE A 574 39.85 15.58 -34.52
C PHE A 574 39.85 14.56 -35.67
N PRO A 575 40.15 14.97 -36.92
CA PRO A 575 40.20 14.04 -38.04
C PRO A 575 41.27 12.97 -37.81
N ILE A 576 40.97 11.73 -38.16
CA ILE A 576 41.91 10.61 -38.03
C ILE A 576 43.04 10.83 -39.04
N PRO A 577 44.30 11.07 -38.61
CA PRO A 577 45.40 11.27 -39.53
C PRO A 577 45.79 9.95 -40.20
N ALA A 578 46.00 9.99 -41.51
CA ALA A 578 46.40 8.83 -42.33
C ALA A 578 47.93 8.59 -42.33
N ASN A 579 48.73 9.53 -41.82
CA ASN A 579 50.18 9.44 -41.70
C ASN A 579 50.74 10.52 -40.76
N ASP A 580 52.04 10.39 -40.43
CA ASP A 580 52.78 11.31 -39.56
C ASP A 580 52.70 12.78 -39.97
N ALA A 581 52.66 13.09 -41.28
CA ALA A 581 52.58 14.46 -41.76
C ALA A 581 51.21 15.10 -41.45
N GLN A 582 50.13 14.32 -41.58
CA GLN A 582 48.79 14.75 -41.17
C GLN A 582 48.68 14.85 -39.65
N LEU A 583 49.28 13.92 -38.91
CA LEU A 583 49.35 13.99 -37.45
C LEU A 583 50.10 15.23 -36.98
N ALA A 584 51.24 15.57 -37.57
CA ALA A 584 51.99 16.79 -37.26
C ALA A 584 51.17 18.07 -37.53
N THR A 585 50.39 18.08 -38.63
CA THR A 585 49.51 19.20 -38.97
C THR A 585 48.38 19.33 -37.96
N LEU A 586 47.77 18.20 -37.58
CA LEU A 586 46.72 18.13 -36.58
C LEU A 586 47.21 18.64 -35.22
N LEU A 587 48.36 18.16 -34.74
CA LEU A 587 48.92 18.56 -33.44
C LEU A 587 49.22 20.05 -33.37
N ARG A 588 49.84 20.62 -34.41
CA ARG A 588 50.11 22.06 -34.50
C ARG A 588 48.85 22.90 -34.45
N ALA A 589 47.77 22.39 -35.03
CA ALA A 589 46.49 23.06 -34.99
C ALA A 589 45.78 22.85 -33.64
N ALA A 590 45.93 21.67 -33.02
CA ALA A 590 45.27 21.28 -31.77
C ALA A 590 45.76 22.06 -30.55
N ASP A 591 47.06 22.31 -30.45
CA ASP A 591 47.64 23.00 -29.29
C ASP A 591 48.85 23.85 -29.69
N PRO A 592 48.90 25.13 -29.29
CA PRO A 592 50.06 26.00 -29.52
C PRO A 592 51.41 25.43 -29.07
N GLN A 593 51.44 24.53 -28.07
CA GLN A 593 52.69 23.90 -27.61
C GLN A 593 53.36 23.04 -28.69
N PHE A 594 52.57 22.53 -29.65
CA PHE A 594 53.07 21.75 -30.77
C PHE A 594 53.46 22.60 -31.98
N ALA A 595 53.32 23.93 -31.94
CA ALA A 595 53.64 24.82 -33.06
C ALA A 595 55.07 24.62 -33.60
N GLN A 596 56.01 24.24 -32.74
CA GLN A 596 57.41 23.97 -33.07
C GLN A 596 57.77 22.47 -33.08
N ALA A 597 56.78 21.57 -33.02
CA ALA A 597 57.03 20.12 -33.05
C ALA A 597 57.65 19.70 -34.40
N GLN A 598 58.78 19.00 -34.32
CA GLN A 598 59.52 18.41 -35.44
C GLN A 598 59.60 16.90 -35.27
N ASN A 599 59.80 16.15 -36.37
CA ASN A 599 59.94 14.69 -36.33
C ASN A 599 58.79 14.01 -35.58
N VAL A 600 57.55 14.46 -35.82
CA VAL A 600 56.37 13.80 -35.25
C VAL A 600 56.27 12.41 -35.88
N HIS A 601 56.18 11.39 -35.05
CA HIS A 601 56.05 10.00 -35.47
C HIS A 601 55.02 9.29 -34.59
N GLU A 602 54.03 8.68 -35.22
CA GLU A 602 53.09 7.80 -34.54
C GLU A 602 53.80 6.54 -34.03
N THR A 603 53.65 6.23 -32.75
CA THR A 603 54.23 5.03 -32.14
C THR A 603 53.22 3.93 -31.95
N GLU A 604 52.00 4.28 -31.57
CA GLU A 604 50.92 3.33 -31.33
C GLU A 604 49.59 3.94 -31.73
N ARG A 605 48.74 3.11 -32.32
CA ARG A 605 47.36 3.44 -32.63
C ARG A 605 46.47 2.44 -31.93
N GLY A 606 45.73 2.94 -30.95
CA GLY A 606 44.71 2.16 -30.25
C GLY A 606 43.61 1.70 -31.22
N ALA A 607 42.97 0.60 -30.88
CA ALA A 607 41.71 0.24 -31.51
C ALA A 607 40.67 1.33 -31.21
N PRO A 608 39.70 1.58 -32.12
CA PRO A 608 38.57 2.45 -31.81
C PRO A 608 37.82 1.95 -30.56
N ASP A 609 37.44 2.86 -29.69
CA ASP A 609 36.55 2.59 -28.56
C ASP A 609 35.09 2.39 -29.03
N ALA A 610 34.17 2.22 -28.08
CA ALA A 610 32.75 2.01 -28.37
C ALA A 610 32.12 3.19 -29.15
N ASP A 611 32.68 4.40 -29.01
CA ASP A 611 32.23 5.61 -29.70
C ASP A 611 32.96 5.81 -31.04
N GLY A 612 33.83 4.89 -31.43
CA GLY A 612 34.66 4.96 -32.63
C GLY A 612 35.83 5.94 -32.54
N ARG A 613 36.17 6.43 -31.34
CA ARG A 613 37.35 7.28 -31.09
C ARG A 613 38.57 6.40 -30.93
N MET A 614 39.73 6.87 -31.40
CA MET A 614 40.99 6.15 -31.24
C MET A 614 42.04 7.07 -30.63
N ARG A 615 42.81 6.50 -29.71
CA ARG A 615 44.01 7.13 -29.17
C ARG A 615 45.19 6.88 -30.10
N ILE A 616 45.90 7.94 -30.44
CA ILE A 616 47.17 7.87 -31.17
C ILE A 616 48.26 8.37 -30.23
N ASP A 617 49.16 7.47 -29.84
CA ASP A 617 50.39 7.81 -29.13
C ASP A 617 51.48 8.17 -30.15
N PHE A 618 52.26 9.19 -29.85
CA PHE A 618 53.28 9.71 -30.76
C PHE A 618 54.49 10.28 -30.02
N GLU A 619 55.60 10.33 -30.75
CA GLU A 619 56.82 10.99 -30.35
C GLU A 619 57.02 12.26 -31.19
N TRP A 620 57.67 13.26 -30.62
CA TRP A 620 58.15 14.42 -31.37
C TRP A 620 59.42 14.99 -30.75
N THR A 621 60.06 15.90 -31.47
CA THR A 621 61.22 16.65 -31.00
C THR A 621 60.88 18.12 -30.84
N LEU A 622 61.33 18.72 -29.74
CA LEU A 622 61.23 20.15 -29.45
C LEU A 622 62.59 20.64 -28.97
N ASN A 623 63.20 21.58 -29.70
CA ASN A 623 64.55 22.09 -29.42
C ASN A 623 65.62 20.98 -29.29
N GLY A 624 65.50 19.94 -30.13
CA GLY A 624 66.42 18.79 -30.12
C GLY A 624 66.16 17.76 -29.01
N ALA A 625 65.22 18.00 -28.10
CA ALA A 625 64.83 17.04 -27.08
C ALA A 625 63.60 16.22 -27.52
N GLY A 626 63.69 14.89 -27.40
CA GLY A 626 62.57 13.97 -27.64
C GLY A 626 61.49 14.10 -26.57
N ARG A 627 60.23 13.95 -26.98
CA ARG A 627 59.01 14.05 -26.18
C ARG A 627 58.03 12.97 -26.65
N THR A 628 57.13 12.57 -25.76
CA THR A 628 56.04 11.62 -26.06
C THR A 628 54.71 12.19 -25.59
N GLY A 629 53.62 11.73 -26.19
CA GLY A 629 52.28 12.22 -25.91
C GLY A 629 51.23 11.45 -26.69
N PHE A 630 49.97 11.86 -26.54
CA PHE A 630 48.84 11.22 -27.19
C PHE A 630 47.79 12.23 -27.61
N ILE A 631 46.97 11.85 -28.59
CA ILE A 631 45.78 12.60 -29.01
C ILE A 631 44.65 11.62 -29.29
N ASP A 632 43.46 11.93 -28.80
CA ASP A 632 42.24 11.20 -29.13
C ASP A 632 41.63 11.79 -30.41
N VAL A 633 41.45 10.96 -31.42
CA VAL A 633 40.88 11.34 -32.72
C VAL A 633 39.62 10.56 -33.04
N GLY A 634 38.77 11.10 -33.90
CA GLY A 634 37.50 10.50 -34.28
C GLY A 634 36.33 10.78 -33.32
N PRO A 635 35.19 10.07 -33.50
CA PRO A 635 34.96 9.13 -34.60
C PRO A 635 35.00 9.81 -35.97
N ALA A 636 35.28 9.02 -37.01
CA ALA A 636 35.07 9.50 -38.38
C ALA A 636 33.57 9.73 -38.59
N PRO A 637 33.17 10.86 -39.22
CA PRO A 637 31.78 11.09 -39.57
C PRO A 637 31.18 9.92 -40.37
N PRO A 638 29.89 9.59 -40.17
CA PRO A 638 29.19 8.60 -40.97
C PRO A 638 29.34 8.83 -42.49
N ALA A 639 29.94 7.87 -43.19
CA ALA A 639 30.32 7.99 -44.59
C ALA A 639 29.15 7.74 -45.56
N ASN A 640 28.07 7.08 -45.12
CA ASN A 640 26.91 6.74 -45.93
C ASN A 640 25.62 6.74 -45.10
N ASP A 641 24.47 6.62 -45.77
CA ASP A 641 23.15 6.66 -45.13
C ASP A 641 22.96 5.53 -44.12
N THR A 642 23.48 4.32 -44.35
CA THR A 642 23.42 3.22 -43.38
C THR A 642 24.11 3.58 -42.07
N GLN A 643 25.28 4.21 -42.12
CA GLN A 643 25.99 4.67 -40.93
C GLN A 643 25.31 5.88 -40.27
N ARG A 644 24.62 6.73 -41.04
CA ARG A 644 23.84 7.87 -40.49
C ARG A 644 22.59 7.38 -39.76
N ILE A 645 21.89 6.40 -40.33
CA ILE A 645 20.78 5.71 -39.68
C ILE A 645 21.25 5.03 -38.39
N ALA A 646 22.38 4.32 -38.43
CA ALA A 646 22.95 3.70 -37.23
C ALA A 646 23.31 4.73 -36.15
N LEU A 647 23.77 5.94 -36.52
CA LEU A 647 24.00 7.03 -35.57
C LEU A 647 22.68 7.52 -34.94
N ILE A 648 21.62 7.66 -35.73
CA ILE A 648 20.28 8.03 -35.24
C ILE A 648 19.75 6.96 -34.28
N GLU A 649 19.82 5.68 -34.68
CA GLU A 649 19.40 4.53 -33.85
C GLU A 649 20.20 4.43 -32.55
N ALA A 650 21.49 4.77 -32.58
CA ALA A 650 22.34 4.75 -31.40
C ALA A 650 22.13 5.96 -30.47
N THR A 651 21.36 6.97 -30.89
CA THR A 651 21.08 8.15 -30.06
C THR A 651 19.94 7.83 -29.08
N PRO A 652 20.20 7.70 -27.77
CA PRO A 652 19.21 7.21 -26.81
C PRO A 652 17.93 8.06 -26.76
N GLU A 653 18.06 9.38 -26.95
CA GLU A 653 16.93 10.30 -26.96
C GLU A 653 16.00 10.05 -28.15
N VAL A 654 16.55 9.80 -29.34
CA VAL A 654 15.75 9.46 -30.53
C VAL A 654 15.11 8.09 -30.38
N ALA A 655 15.87 7.10 -29.90
CA ALA A 655 15.34 5.76 -29.65
C ALA A 655 14.20 5.80 -28.61
N ALA A 656 14.36 6.54 -27.52
CA ALA A 656 13.32 6.73 -26.53
C ALA A 656 12.08 7.44 -27.12
N ASP A 657 12.28 8.47 -27.94
CA ASP A 657 11.18 9.20 -28.55
C ASP A 657 10.40 8.35 -29.57
N MET A 658 11.10 7.67 -30.48
CA MET A 658 10.49 6.76 -31.44
C MET A 658 9.76 5.60 -30.74
N ASN A 659 10.39 4.98 -29.73
CA ASN A 659 9.76 3.92 -28.95
C ASN A 659 8.48 4.38 -28.25
N ARG A 660 8.42 5.63 -27.74
CA ARG A 660 7.20 6.19 -27.14
C ARG A 660 6.06 6.32 -28.14
N MET A 661 6.38 6.65 -29.39
CA MET A 661 5.41 6.68 -30.49
C MET A 661 5.07 5.28 -31.03
N GLY A 662 5.76 4.23 -30.56
CA GLY A 662 5.64 2.87 -31.09
C GLY A 662 6.26 2.71 -32.49
N HIS A 663 7.20 3.57 -32.85
CA HIS A 663 7.90 3.55 -34.13
C HIS A 663 9.37 3.13 -33.94
N ALA A 664 10.00 2.69 -35.02
CA ALA A 664 11.44 2.49 -35.12
C ALA A 664 12.04 3.41 -36.20
N VAL A 665 13.35 3.68 -36.12
CA VAL A 665 14.06 4.47 -37.14
C VAL A 665 13.90 3.87 -38.54
N SER A 666 13.81 2.55 -38.64
CA SER A 666 13.57 1.80 -39.88
C SER A 666 12.19 1.99 -40.49
N ASP A 667 11.23 2.56 -39.75
CA ASP A 667 9.89 2.88 -40.26
C ASP A 667 9.86 4.16 -41.11
N TYR A 668 10.95 4.90 -41.16
CA TYR A 668 11.04 6.20 -41.83
C TYR A 668 11.88 6.13 -43.11
N ASP A 669 11.43 6.88 -44.11
CA ASP A 669 12.21 7.26 -45.28
C ASP A 669 13.05 8.49 -44.93
N TRP A 670 14.34 8.30 -44.66
CA TRP A 670 15.26 9.37 -44.27
C TRP A 670 15.87 10.13 -45.45
N THR A 671 16.07 11.42 -45.25
CA THR A 671 16.91 12.29 -46.06
C THR A 671 17.93 13.00 -45.17
N PHE A 672 19.12 13.27 -45.68
CA PHE A 672 20.24 13.79 -44.88
C PHE A 672 20.86 15.03 -45.52
N GLN A 673 21.09 16.06 -44.70
CA GLN A 673 21.97 17.18 -45.00
C GLN A 673 23.19 17.08 -44.07
N VAL A 674 24.38 17.02 -44.67
CA VAL A 674 25.62 16.78 -43.94
C VAL A 674 26.58 17.95 -44.14
N GLY A 675 27.07 18.51 -43.06
CA GLY A 675 28.14 19.52 -43.06
C GLY A 675 29.37 19.03 -42.30
N ASP A 676 30.56 19.23 -42.86
CA ASP A 676 31.83 18.94 -42.20
C ASP A 676 32.82 20.09 -42.46
N THR A 677 32.87 21.02 -41.52
CA THR A 677 33.61 22.28 -41.65
C THR A 677 34.78 22.35 -40.67
N PRO A 678 35.91 23.00 -41.02
CA PRO A 678 36.97 23.27 -40.07
C PRO A 678 36.46 24.04 -38.84
N ALA A 679 36.90 23.65 -37.64
CA ALA A 679 36.65 24.33 -36.37
C ALA A 679 37.96 24.86 -35.76
N ALA A 680 37.87 25.55 -34.62
CA ALA A 680 39.05 26.02 -33.91
C ALA A 680 39.91 24.85 -33.42
N ASN A 681 41.21 25.12 -33.24
CA ASN A 681 42.17 24.20 -32.67
C ASN A 681 42.26 22.85 -33.40
N GLY A 682 42.34 22.84 -34.74
CA GLY A 682 42.52 21.61 -35.52
C GLY A 682 41.35 20.63 -35.52
N ARG A 683 40.28 20.92 -34.78
CA ARG A 683 39.04 20.14 -34.82
C ARG A 683 38.25 20.44 -36.09
N ARG A 684 37.32 19.55 -36.40
CA ARG A 684 36.28 19.73 -37.41
C ARG A 684 34.92 19.66 -36.73
N LEU A 685 33.99 20.47 -37.19
CA LEU A 685 32.60 20.43 -36.77
C LEU A 685 31.82 19.61 -37.80
N PHE A 686 31.39 18.43 -37.38
CA PHE A 686 30.42 17.63 -38.10
C PHE A 686 29.02 18.06 -37.69
N THR A 687 28.14 18.24 -38.67
CA THR A 687 26.71 18.52 -38.51
C THR A 687 25.93 17.57 -39.40
N LEU A 688 24.85 17.01 -38.85
CA LEU A 688 23.92 16.13 -39.54
C LEU A 688 22.52 16.65 -39.24
N GLN A 689 21.80 17.05 -40.28
CA GLN A 689 20.36 17.23 -40.24
C GLN A 689 19.74 16.05 -40.97
N ALA A 690 18.81 15.36 -40.34
CA ALA A 690 18.08 14.25 -40.93
C ALA A 690 16.58 14.51 -40.84
N GLU A 691 15.88 14.29 -41.95
CA GLU A 691 14.42 14.38 -42.03
C GLU A 691 13.88 13.01 -42.42
N GLY A 692 13.18 12.37 -41.50
CA GLY A 692 12.48 11.10 -41.72
C GLY A 692 11.04 11.34 -42.12
N SER A 693 10.56 10.62 -43.14
CA SER A 693 9.16 10.64 -43.55
C SER A 693 8.50 9.28 -43.38
N HIS A 694 7.36 9.27 -42.71
CA HIS A 694 6.59 8.07 -42.37
C HIS A 694 5.12 8.30 -42.71
N THR A 695 4.38 7.25 -43.05
CA THR A 695 2.94 7.34 -43.27
C THR A 695 2.24 6.42 -42.28
N VAL A 696 1.37 7.02 -41.47
CA VAL A 696 0.44 6.28 -40.61
C VAL A 696 -0.83 6.04 -41.41
N LEU A 697 -1.20 4.78 -41.58
CA LEU A 697 -2.52 4.39 -42.08
C LEU A 697 -3.38 3.99 -40.90
N ARG A 698 -4.54 4.63 -40.79
CA ARG A 698 -5.55 4.36 -39.78
C ARG A 698 -6.72 3.63 -40.43
N VAL A 699 -7.19 2.55 -39.82
CA VAL A 699 -8.50 1.94 -40.09
C VAL A 699 -9.42 2.28 -38.92
N GLU A 700 -10.66 2.68 -39.20
CA GLU A 700 -11.54 3.23 -38.18
C GLU A 700 -13.03 2.95 -38.43
N ARG A 701 -13.83 2.96 -37.36
CA ARG A 701 -15.31 2.97 -37.41
C ARG A 701 -15.89 3.66 -36.17
N GLU A 702 -17.15 4.08 -36.23
CA GLU A 702 -17.81 4.61 -35.02
C GLU A 702 -17.81 3.53 -33.93
N LEU A 703 -17.55 3.93 -32.68
CA LEU A 703 -17.69 3.04 -31.54
C LEU A 703 -19.18 2.80 -31.28
N ARG A 704 -19.63 1.56 -31.47
CA ARG A 704 -21.05 1.20 -31.43
C ARG A 704 -21.29 -0.05 -30.58
N GLU A 705 -22.47 -0.11 -29.99
CA GLU A 705 -22.97 -1.24 -29.21
C GLU A 705 -24.29 -1.74 -29.80
N PRO A 706 -24.68 -3.01 -29.56
CA PRO A 706 -26.01 -3.49 -29.93
C PRO A 706 -27.11 -2.60 -29.34
N ASP A 707 -28.08 -2.22 -30.16
CA ASP A 707 -29.21 -1.41 -29.69
C ASP A 707 -30.23 -2.33 -28.99
N PRO A 708 -30.41 -2.23 -27.66
CA PRO A 708 -31.36 -3.09 -26.94
C PRO A 708 -32.81 -2.86 -27.38
N ASP A 709 -33.12 -1.69 -27.92
CA ASP A 709 -34.46 -1.30 -28.35
C ASP A 709 -34.75 -1.72 -29.81
N HIS A 710 -33.71 -2.00 -30.60
CA HIS A 710 -33.80 -2.37 -32.01
C HIS A 710 -32.91 -3.58 -32.36
N PRO A 711 -33.35 -4.82 -32.10
CA PRO A 711 -32.56 -6.02 -32.35
C PRO A 711 -32.03 -6.09 -33.79
N GLY A 712 -30.71 -6.30 -33.93
CA GLY A 712 -30.01 -6.31 -35.21
C GLY A 712 -29.52 -4.94 -35.69
N GLN A 713 -29.80 -3.87 -34.96
CA GLN A 713 -29.19 -2.57 -35.16
C GLN A 713 -28.12 -2.30 -34.09
N THR A 714 -27.21 -1.39 -34.40
CA THR A 714 -26.23 -0.86 -33.46
C THR A 714 -26.54 0.61 -33.19
N ARG A 715 -26.18 1.11 -32.02
CA ARG A 715 -26.23 2.54 -31.68
C ARG A 715 -24.85 3.03 -31.26
N ARG A 716 -24.64 4.34 -31.28
CA ARG A 716 -23.40 4.94 -30.77
C ARG A 716 -23.24 4.59 -29.29
N MET A 717 -22.04 4.17 -28.92
CA MET A 717 -21.70 3.87 -27.54
C MET A 717 -21.22 5.15 -26.85
N HIS A 718 -21.73 5.40 -25.64
CA HIS A 718 -21.30 6.52 -24.80
C HIS A 718 -20.70 5.98 -23.50
N PRO A 719 -19.46 5.44 -23.54
CA PRO A 719 -18.82 4.89 -22.35
C PRO A 719 -18.66 5.97 -21.28
N ALA A 720 -18.85 5.56 -20.02
CA ALA A 720 -18.56 6.45 -18.89
C ALA A 720 -17.07 6.80 -18.87
N VAL A 721 -16.72 8.01 -18.44
CA VAL A 721 -15.31 8.44 -18.33
C VAL A 721 -14.49 7.60 -17.33
N THR A 722 -15.16 6.87 -16.46
CA THR A 722 -14.59 5.89 -15.52
C THR A 722 -14.36 4.51 -16.15
N ASP A 723 -14.82 4.27 -17.37
CA ASP A 723 -14.62 3.02 -18.08
C ASP A 723 -13.21 2.95 -18.68
N LEU A 724 -12.31 2.27 -17.97
CA LEU A 724 -10.89 2.17 -18.33
C LEU A 724 -10.64 1.37 -19.62
N THR A 725 -11.66 0.70 -20.17
CA THR A 725 -11.55 0.07 -21.49
C THR A 725 -11.60 1.11 -22.61
N HIS A 726 -12.27 2.26 -22.37
CA HIS A 726 -12.44 3.34 -23.34
C HIS A 726 -11.68 4.62 -22.96
N PHE A 727 -11.19 4.73 -21.73
CA PHE A 727 -10.43 5.87 -21.22
C PHE A 727 -9.09 5.45 -20.63
N GLY A 728 -8.08 6.30 -20.84
CA GLY A 728 -6.85 6.27 -20.06
C GLY A 728 -7.06 7.07 -18.78
N GLU A 729 -6.36 6.67 -17.72
CA GLU A 729 -6.48 7.31 -16.42
C GLU A 729 -5.13 7.34 -15.72
N GLU A 730 -4.69 8.53 -15.30
CA GLU A 730 -3.67 8.72 -14.28
C GLU A 730 -4.37 9.03 -12.97
N VAL A 731 -4.10 8.22 -11.94
CA VAL A 731 -4.65 8.43 -10.61
C VAL A 731 -3.49 8.45 -9.59
N PRO A 732 -3.10 9.63 -9.11
CA PRO A 732 -2.06 9.74 -8.08
C PRO A 732 -2.52 9.09 -6.77
N VAL A 733 -3.83 9.18 -6.48
CA VAL A 733 -4.46 8.56 -5.30
C VAL A 733 -5.87 8.09 -5.65
N ARG A 734 -6.15 6.81 -5.42
CA ARG A 734 -7.47 6.21 -5.66
C ARG A 734 -8.32 6.21 -4.38
N PRO A 735 -9.63 6.51 -4.49
CA PRO A 735 -10.57 6.13 -3.44
C PRO A 735 -10.49 4.61 -3.20
N PRO A 736 -10.82 4.15 -1.98
CA PRO A 736 -10.79 2.73 -1.66
C PRO A 736 -11.71 1.94 -2.61
N ALA A 737 -11.19 0.87 -3.20
CA ALA A 737 -11.94 0.04 -4.15
C ALA A 737 -12.97 -0.89 -3.48
N GLN A 738 -12.84 -1.08 -2.16
CA GLN A 738 -13.70 -1.92 -1.35
C GLN A 738 -14.23 -1.16 -0.13
N PRO A 739 -15.31 -1.65 0.51
CA PRO A 739 -15.73 -1.13 1.81
C PRO A 739 -14.57 -1.19 2.83
N PRO A 740 -14.53 -0.27 3.81
CA PRO A 740 -13.54 -0.29 4.88
C PRO A 740 -13.42 -1.68 5.54
N GLY A 741 -12.17 -2.08 5.79
CA GLY A 741 -11.78 -3.39 6.33
C GLY A 741 -11.48 -4.45 5.27
N GLN A 742 -11.56 -4.09 4.00
CA GLN A 742 -11.29 -4.98 2.87
C GLN A 742 -10.30 -4.40 1.85
N ASN A 743 -9.80 -3.18 2.06
CA ASN A 743 -8.88 -2.53 1.12
C ASN A 743 -7.46 -3.05 1.26
N VAL A 744 -7.10 -3.55 2.45
CA VAL A 744 -5.81 -4.18 2.70
C VAL A 744 -6.00 -5.69 2.89
N THR A 745 -5.43 -6.49 2.00
CA THR A 745 -5.51 -7.95 2.08
C THR A 745 -4.67 -8.47 3.24
N PHE A 746 -5.28 -9.27 4.11
CA PHE A 746 -4.59 -10.11 5.07
C PHE A 746 -4.31 -11.47 4.40
N PRO A 747 -3.05 -11.96 4.43
CA PRO A 747 -2.65 -13.20 3.74
C PRO A 747 -3.28 -14.46 4.34
#